data_AF-A0A6A6LL85-F1
#
_entry.id   AF-A0A6A6LL85-F1
#
_cell.length_a   1.000
_cell.length_b   1.000
_cell.length_c   1.000
_cell.angle_alpha   90.00
_cell.angle_beta   90.00
_cell.angle_gamma   90.00
#
_symmetry.space_group_name_H-M   'P 1'
#
loop_
_entity.id
_entity.type
_entity.pdbx_description
1 polymer ?
#
loop_
_entity_poly.entity_id
_entity_poly.type
_entity_poly.pdbx_seq_one_letter_code
_entity_poly.pdbx_strand_id
1 'polypeptide(L)'
;MSSTKASNRSSIVGSISAIGSGTSPQRINVRGKSDSTWGYCKELPDYVGNETYGHGNPILVTDLTNEMRVFRNAEGDFGCMSATNNHTIMPPDEWWLCDGSSAPNLQKLAIRVLSQTCSASGCERSWSIFEQIHSKVRNRLEHQRLNDLVYVHYNLRLQQRRKRGSEEKRRFSLLVRPWYKLSNESKDPFWKYVEIVESNRSRCMFCKEDFAPRNIHRIKLHLAGVRGGIKICTRVPTEVQKEALEAVTNDDSVMLLRNSVTNHNLAKIFLLSNIAFDDVEAPYFVDFVKSVPGYDHSYELPSSRELQMKFVPEIEMQAQKYVKDVKKSWEKTGCTIMVENGCNLINILIYSPEGVIFETSYEVSRLEEIDFDFTEIVSSIIEKIGVDHVVQFITNDGKISSSVGEMLETRYPTIYQIRCAAQEIHSFLKVIFDEIAWVRQIIDHAELIFRHMYSNAIVLSLMKQYTKGKELKHPCMSKFASKYQMLQSIFDNKNELQQLIMSDEWYMLDSNNNETARKVTDIIQGANFWNQGHDVLDVLEPIVQVLRLVENDRPNSGYLYGALKRAREAIEGYRDRNPTKYQRILELLAERQGNIIHPMHAAAAFLNPTYMFLEDSECWGIDTYNGMNFVSENLVASGEEKAKFIQELQLYRKRSLKELTNEISRAIMTSSHPCEWWDYNRPLLPVLSKYAIRILSQPCKCSYNIKPSVSEVVQRKKMDSTTSKSWDNHLFFIINTIIMEKFRTMEKSLTNFQNCTELPDYEQDWEDDQMELLINGNSNDDARNETDLLCFKDENEAQQMSTLENRHQDPIN
;
A
#
# COMPACT_ATOMS: atom_id res chain seq x y z
N MET A 1 20.21 -21.88 -59.19
CA MET A 1 19.92 -22.76 -60.35
C MET A 1 18.87 -23.78 -59.94
N SER A 2 17.71 -23.78 -60.60
CA SER A 2 16.66 -24.84 -60.80
C SER A 2 16.35 -25.87 -59.68
N SER A 3 15.11 -26.26 -59.34
CA SER A 3 13.74 -25.93 -59.81
C SER A 3 12.67 -26.71 -58.99
N THR A 4 11.57 -26.03 -58.60
CA THR A 4 10.12 -26.42 -58.58
C THR A 4 9.56 -27.76 -58.07
N LYS A 5 8.52 -27.67 -57.21
CA LYS A 5 7.07 -28.03 -57.39
C LYS A 5 6.38 -28.07 -56.00
N ALA A 6 5.36 -27.29 -55.63
CA ALA A 6 3.95 -27.16 -56.07
C ALA A 6 2.93 -27.68 -55.00
N SER A 7 2.40 -26.72 -54.22
CA SER A 7 1.00 -26.49 -53.73
C SER A 7 0.07 -27.57 -53.15
N ASN A 8 -0.69 -27.10 -52.14
CA ASN A 8 -2.11 -27.39 -51.77
C ASN A 8 -2.42 -28.69 -51.00
N ARG A 9 -3.49 -28.81 -50.19
CA ARG A 9 -4.34 -27.90 -49.38
C ARG A 9 -5.23 -28.81 -48.49
N SER A 10 -5.57 -28.35 -47.29
CA SER A 10 -6.86 -28.46 -46.56
C SER A 10 -7.49 -29.81 -46.13
N SER A 11 -7.92 -29.76 -44.86
CA SER A 11 -9.15 -30.27 -44.22
C SER A 11 -9.14 -31.66 -43.57
N ILE A 12 -9.28 -31.65 -42.25
CA ILE A 12 -9.59 -32.79 -41.38
C ILE A 12 -11.01 -32.56 -40.84
N VAL A 13 -11.90 -33.49 -41.15
CA VAL A 13 -13.11 -33.80 -40.37
C VAL A 13 -13.17 -35.34 -40.30
N GLY A 14 -13.40 -35.89 -39.10
CA GLY A 14 -13.61 -37.32 -38.94
C GLY A 14 -13.60 -37.76 -37.48
N SER A 15 -14.77 -37.76 -36.85
CA SER A 15 -15.08 -38.51 -35.62
C SER A 15 -14.99 -40.02 -35.87
N ILE A 16 -14.81 -40.84 -34.80
CA ILE A 16 -15.61 -42.06 -34.47
C ILE A 16 -14.92 -42.91 -33.37
N SER A 17 -15.67 -43.07 -32.27
CA SER A 17 -15.84 -44.16 -31.27
C SER A 17 -14.74 -45.20 -30.90
N ALA A 18 -14.60 -45.35 -29.56
CA ALA A 18 -14.71 -46.57 -28.73
C ALA A 18 -13.92 -47.86 -29.04
N ILE A 19 -13.25 -48.41 -28.01
CA ILE A 19 -13.30 -49.81 -27.50
C ILE A 19 -12.45 -49.85 -26.20
N GLY A 20 -12.92 -50.58 -25.19
CA GLY A 20 -12.26 -50.71 -23.89
C GLY A 20 -11.45 -52.00 -23.67
N SER A 21 -11.03 -52.16 -22.40
CA SER A 21 -10.62 -53.36 -21.65
C SER A 21 -9.13 -53.75 -21.50
N GLY A 22 -8.76 -54.03 -20.24
CA GLY A 22 -7.54 -54.72 -19.75
C GLY A 22 -6.35 -53.80 -19.45
N THR A 23 -5.65 -53.79 -18.30
CA THR A 23 -5.41 -54.78 -17.22
C THR A 23 -4.86 -54.09 -15.95
N SER A 24 -4.93 -54.82 -14.83
CA SER A 24 -4.66 -54.56 -13.39
C SER A 24 -3.28 -53.96 -12.97
N PRO A 25 -3.10 -53.56 -11.69
CA PRO A 25 -2.17 -52.52 -11.24
C PRO A 25 -0.83 -53.04 -10.69
N GLN A 26 0.25 -52.25 -10.82
CA GLN A 26 1.45 -52.38 -10.00
C GLN A 26 1.61 -51.21 -9.03
N ARG A 27 1.78 -51.58 -7.76
CA ARG A 27 2.09 -50.72 -6.61
C ARG A 27 3.38 -49.94 -6.86
N ILE A 28 3.31 -48.62 -6.73
CA ILE A 28 4.48 -47.82 -6.33
C ILE A 28 4.21 -47.29 -4.92
N ASN A 29 5.13 -47.64 -4.04
CA ASN A 29 5.12 -47.42 -2.61
C ASN A 29 5.86 -46.10 -2.35
N VAL A 30 5.16 -45.05 -1.93
CA VAL A 30 5.82 -43.82 -1.45
C VAL A 30 5.65 -43.75 0.06
N ARG A 31 6.74 -44.01 0.77
CA ARG A 31 6.91 -43.65 2.18
C ARG A 31 7.19 -42.16 2.25
N GLY A 32 6.29 -41.41 2.87
CA GLY A 32 6.50 -40.04 3.35
C GLY A 32 5.93 -39.94 4.75
N LYS A 33 6.78 -39.54 5.70
CA LYS A 33 6.55 -39.50 7.14
C LYS A 33 5.41 -38.55 7.51
N SER A 34 4.70 -38.94 8.56
CA SER A 34 3.76 -38.16 9.35
C SER A 34 4.42 -36.93 9.97
N ASP A 35 3.79 -35.76 9.82
CA ASP A 35 3.66 -34.77 10.88
C ASP A 35 2.28 -34.11 10.79
N SER A 36 1.72 -33.87 11.95
CA SER A 36 0.29 -33.81 12.22
C SER A 36 -0.19 -32.39 12.52
N THR A 37 -1.13 -31.87 11.73
CA THR A 37 -2.14 -30.88 12.17
C THR A 37 -3.23 -30.72 11.10
N TRP A 38 -4.12 -31.71 10.97
CA TRP A 38 -5.46 -31.51 10.41
C TRP A 38 -6.43 -32.43 11.16
N GLY A 39 -7.09 -31.87 12.16
CA GLY A 39 -8.25 -32.48 12.80
C GLY A 39 -9.47 -32.38 11.88
N TYR A 40 -10.17 -33.50 11.73
CA TYR A 40 -11.46 -33.67 11.04
C TYR A 40 -11.46 -33.68 9.50
N CYS A 41 -10.93 -34.75 8.93
CA CYS A 41 -11.55 -35.43 7.77
C CYS A 41 -11.27 -36.93 7.88
N LYS A 42 -11.97 -37.62 8.79
CA LYS A 42 -12.16 -39.07 8.66
C LYS A 42 -13.45 -39.28 7.86
N GLU A 43 -13.36 -40.23 6.93
CA GLU A 43 -14.45 -40.77 6.09
C GLU A 43 -14.67 -40.06 4.75
N LEU A 44 -13.81 -40.39 3.77
CA LEU A 44 -14.26 -40.57 2.39
C LEU A 44 -15.16 -41.82 2.36
N PRO A 45 -16.41 -41.77 1.88
CA PRO A 45 -17.21 -42.98 1.75
C PRO A 45 -16.80 -43.74 0.50
N ASP A 46 -16.17 -44.89 0.71
CA ASP A 46 -16.25 -46.04 -0.18
C ASP A 46 -17.73 -46.35 -0.49
N TYR A 47 -18.04 -46.59 -1.77
CA TYR A 47 -19.27 -47.24 -2.27
C TYR A 47 -20.56 -46.99 -1.46
N VAL A 48 -21.33 -45.95 -1.83
CA VAL A 48 -22.68 -45.72 -1.29
C VAL A 48 -23.66 -46.76 -1.86
N GLY A 49 -23.71 -47.94 -1.25
CA GLY A 49 -24.78 -48.92 -1.38
C GLY A 49 -25.80 -48.77 -0.26
N ASN A 50 -27.00 -49.34 -0.42
CA ASN A 50 -28.08 -49.32 0.58
C ASN A 50 -27.64 -49.74 2.00
N GLU A 51 -26.60 -50.58 2.10
CA GLU A 51 -26.08 -51.10 3.38
C GLU A 51 -25.38 -50.03 4.23
N THR A 52 -24.77 -48.99 3.64
CA THR A 52 -24.11 -47.92 4.41
C THR A 52 -25.09 -46.83 4.85
N TYR A 53 -26.13 -46.52 4.06
CA TYR A 53 -27.14 -45.53 4.45
C TYR A 53 -28.12 -46.03 5.52
N GLY A 54 -28.41 -47.34 5.53
CA GLY A 54 -29.25 -47.99 6.54
C GLY A 54 -28.47 -48.66 7.67
N HIS A 55 -27.14 -48.47 7.74
CA HIS A 55 -26.29 -49.16 8.71
C HIS A 55 -26.76 -48.89 10.16
N GLY A 56 -27.18 -49.95 10.87
CA GLY A 56 -27.74 -49.86 12.23
C GLY A 56 -29.27 -49.75 12.32
N ASN A 57 -30.01 -49.69 11.20
CA ASN A 57 -31.47 -49.72 11.18
C ASN A 57 -32.01 -50.77 10.18
N PRO A 58 -32.27 -52.01 10.62
CA PRO A 58 -32.72 -53.11 9.76
C PRO A 58 -34.06 -52.84 9.07
N ILE A 59 -34.93 -52.05 9.71
CA ILE A 59 -36.25 -51.68 9.19
C ILE A 59 -36.06 -50.76 7.97
N LEU A 60 -35.19 -49.75 8.09
CA LEU A 60 -34.89 -48.83 6.99
C LEU A 60 -34.26 -49.53 5.78
N VAL A 61 -33.39 -50.52 6.00
CA VAL A 61 -32.80 -51.33 4.91
C VAL A 61 -33.88 -52.16 4.20
N THR A 62 -34.82 -52.73 4.96
CA THR A 62 -35.93 -53.51 4.42
C THR A 62 -36.89 -52.61 3.63
N ASP A 63 -37.21 -51.43 4.16
CA ASP A 63 -38.07 -50.43 3.49
C ASP A 63 -37.41 -49.91 2.22
N LEU A 64 -36.11 -49.57 2.23
CA LEU A 64 -35.36 -49.16 1.03
C LEU A 64 -35.33 -50.26 -0.04
N THR A 65 -35.23 -51.52 0.37
CA THR A 65 -35.22 -52.67 -0.57
C THR A 65 -36.60 -52.85 -1.22
N ASN A 66 -37.67 -52.68 -0.45
CA ASN A 66 -39.04 -52.73 -0.97
C ASN A 66 -39.34 -51.53 -1.89
N GLU A 67 -38.94 -50.33 -1.47
CA GLU A 67 -39.10 -49.09 -2.23
C GLU A 67 -38.28 -49.07 -3.53
N MET A 68 -37.07 -49.65 -3.53
CA MET A 68 -36.29 -49.87 -4.75
C MET A 68 -37.01 -50.77 -5.76
N ARG A 69 -37.75 -51.77 -5.29
CA ARG A 69 -38.56 -52.64 -6.15
C ARG A 69 -39.70 -51.84 -6.78
N VAL A 70 -40.38 -51.00 -5.98
CA VAL A 70 -41.46 -50.11 -6.46
C VAL A 70 -40.94 -49.16 -7.55
N PHE A 71 -39.81 -48.50 -7.31
CA PHE A 71 -39.18 -47.62 -8.31
C PHE A 71 -38.74 -48.39 -9.58
N ARG A 72 -38.06 -49.54 -9.42
CA ARG A 72 -37.55 -50.34 -10.54
C ARG A 72 -38.67 -50.90 -11.43
N ASN A 73 -39.81 -51.24 -10.84
CA ASN A 73 -40.96 -51.76 -11.55
C ASN A 73 -41.89 -50.65 -12.07
N ALA A 74 -41.54 -49.37 -11.88
CA ALA A 74 -42.39 -48.21 -12.19
C ALA A 74 -43.79 -48.33 -11.56
N GLU A 75 -43.88 -48.84 -10.34
CA GLU A 75 -45.11 -48.99 -9.58
C GLU A 75 -45.45 -47.68 -8.84
N GLY A 76 -46.74 -47.40 -8.63
CA GLY A 76 -47.19 -46.17 -7.98
C GLY A 76 -46.97 -44.91 -8.83
N ASP A 77 -46.52 -43.82 -8.21
CA ASP A 77 -46.34 -42.51 -8.86
C ASP A 77 -45.26 -42.54 -9.95
N PHE A 78 -44.32 -43.47 -9.89
CA PHE A 78 -43.21 -43.61 -10.85
C PHE A 78 -43.67 -44.05 -12.25
N GLY A 79 -44.80 -44.75 -12.34
CA GLY A 79 -45.38 -45.21 -13.60
C GLY A 79 -46.38 -44.24 -14.23
N CYS A 80 -46.67 -43.11 -13.57
CA CYS A 80 -47.67 -42.18 -14.08
C CYS A 80 -47.16 -41.40 -15.31
N MET A 81 -48.09 -40.96 -16.15
CA MET A 81 -47.78 -40.25 -17.40
C MET A 81 -47.02 -38.92 -17.17
N SER A 82 -47.17 -38.31 -15.99
CA SER A 82 -46.44 -37.10 -15.59
C SER A 82 -44.98 -37.40 -15.28
N ALA A 83 -44.72 -38.38 -14.39
CA ALA A 83 -43.37 -38.80 -14.02
C ALA A 83 -42.58 -39.31 -15.24
N THR A 84 -43.22 -40.09 -16.12
CA THR A 84 -42.61 -40.61 -17.35
C THR A 84 -42.36 -39.55 -18.41
N ASN A 85 -43.13 -38.47 -18.48
CA ASN A 85 -42.81 -37.34 -19.38
C ASN A 85 -41.71 -36.43 -18.81
N ASN A 86 -41.65 -36.26 -17.49
CA ASN A 86 -40.74 -35.30 -16.86
C ASN A 86 -39.30 -35.81 -16.68
N HIS A 87 -39.05 -37.14 -16.66
CA HIS A 87 -37.73 -37.70 -16.36
C HIS A 87 -36.62 -37.33 -17.38
N THR A 88 -36.99 -36.90 -18.59
CA THR A 88 -36.04 -36.43 -19.63
C THR A 88 -35.92 -34.91 -19.72
N ILE A 89 -36.82 -34.17 -19.07
CA ILE A 89 -36.93 -32.70 -19.18
C ILE A 89 -36.42 -32.00 -17.91
N MET A 90 -36.48 -32.70 -16.77
CA MET A 90 -36.11 -32.14 -15.47
C MET A 90 -34.76 -32.69 -14.94
N PRO A 91 -34.05 -31.90 -14.12
CA PRO A 91 -32.92 -32.40 -13.35
C PRO A 91 -33.33 -33.61 -12.49
N PRO A 92 -32.50 -34.67 -12.41
CA PRO A 92 -32.85 -35.89 -11.69
C PRO A 92 -33.26 -35.68 -10.23
N ASP A 93 -32.62 -34.76 -9.52
CA ASP A 93 -32.95 -34.41 -8.14
C ASP A 93 -34.31 -33.71 -8.01
N GLU A 94 -34.64 -32.79 -8.92
CA GLU A 94 -35.97 -32.14 -8.99
C GLU A 94 -37.07 -33.13 -9.38
N TRP A 95 -36.77 -34.09 -10.26
CA TRP A 95 -37.70 -35.17 -10.62
C TRP A 95 -38.03 -36.05 -9.41
N TRP A 96 -37.00 -36.47 -8.65
CA TRP A 96 -37.22 -37.22 -7.40
C TRP A 96 -38.02 -36.41 -6.38
N LEU A 97 -37.84 -35.08 -6.29
CA LEU A 97 -38.64 -34.21 -5.43
C LEU A 97 -40.13 -34.20 -5.80
N CYS A 98 -40.46 -34.18 -7.10
CA CYS A 98 -41.83 -34.07 -7.59
C CYS A 98 -42.56 -35.42 -7.66
N ASP A 99 -41.89 -36.48 -8.10
CA ASP A 99 -42.51 -37.75 -8.47
C ASP A 99 -42.10 -38.92 -7.56
N GLY A 100 -41.30 -38.66 -6.51
CA GLY A 100 -40.75 -39.66 -5.59
C GLY A 100 -41.63 -40.11 -4.42
N SER A 101 -42.87 -39.62 -4.33
CA SER A 101 -43.75 -39.82 -3.15
C SER A 101 -44.06 -41.28 -2.83
N SER A 102 -44.10 -42.15 -3.84
CA SER A 102 -44.34 -43.59 -3.68
C SER A 102 -43.16 -44.36 -3.06
N ALA A 103 -42.00 -43.73 -2.91
CA ALA A 103 -40.84 -44.32 -2.24
C ALA A 103 -40.12 -43.26 -1.37
N PRO A 104 -40.67 -42.91 -0.20
CA PRO A 104 -40.24 -41.74 0.57
C PRO A 104 -38.83 -41.87 1.18
N ASN A 105 -38.37 -43.09 1.50
CA ASN A 105 -37.01 -43.30 2.01
C ASN A 105 -35.99 -43.28 0.87
N LEU A 106 -36.34 -43.90 -0.26
CA LEU A 106 -35.53 -43.89 -1.47
C LEU A 106 -35.46 -42.50 -2.11
N GLN A 107 -36.54 -41.72 -2.07
CA GLN A 107 -36.59 -40.33 -2.53
C GLN A 107 -35.58 -39.47 -1.77
N LYS A 108 -35.55 -39.57 -0.43
CA LYS A 108 -34.58 -38.85 0.40
C LYS A 108 -33.14 -39.26 0.09
N LEU A 109 -32.91 -40.56 -0.13
CA LEU A 109 -31.60 -41.08 -0.49
C LEU A 109 -31.18 -40.59 -1.89
N ALA A 110 -32.06 -40.67 -2.88
CA ALA A 110 -31.82 -40.28 -4.26
C ALA A 110 -31.53 -38.78 -4.37
N ILE A 111 -32.29 -37.91 -3.71
CA ILE A 111 -32.02 -36.47 -3.69
C ILE A 111 -30.64 -36.19 -3.08
N ARG A 112 -30.29 -36.87 -1.97
CA ARG A 112 -28.98 -36.71 -1.33
C ARG A 112 -27.83 -37.15 -2.24
N VAL A 113 -27.97 -38.27 -2.94
CA VAL A 113 -26.93 -38.77 -3.85
C VAL A 113 -26.84 -37.90 -5.12
N LEU A 114 -27.96 -37.54 -5.73
CA LEU A 114 -28.00 -36.80 -6.98
C LEU A 114 -27.66 -35.30 -6.82
N SER A 115 -27.76 -34.77 -5.60
CA SER A 115 -27.31 -33.40 -5.27
C SER A 115 -25.81 -33.32 -4.94
N GLN A 116 -25.09 -34.45 -4.90
CA GLN A 116 -23.63 -34.45 -4.71
C GLN A 116 -22.93 -33.96 -5.97
N THR A 117 -21.88 -33.15 -5.78
CA THR A 117 -21.01 -32.73 -6.88
C THR A 117 -19.95 -33.80 -7.16
N CYS A 118 -19.79 -34.19 -8.42
CA CYS A 118 -18.78 -35.16 -8.85
C CYS A 118 -17.41 -34.52 -9.13
N SER A 119 -17.24 -33.22 -8.84
CA SER A 119 -15.99 -32.51 -9.11
C SER A 119 -15.65 -31.55 -7.99
N ALA A 120 -14.43 -31.69 -7.46
CA ALA A 120 -13.82 -30.70 -6.59
C ALA A 120 -13.39 -29.43 -7.36
N SER A 121 -13.38 -29.43 -8.70
CA SER A 121 -12.94 -28.27 -9.52
C SER A 121 -13.84 -27.03 -9.39
N GLY A 122 -15.10 -27.21 -8.96
CA GLY A 122 -15.97 -26.10 -8.56
C GLY A 122 -15.45 -25.35 -7.33
N CYS A 123 -14.71 -26.06 -6.47
CA CYS A 123 -14.02 -25.56 -5.29
C CYS A 123 -12.56 -25.21 -5.57
N GLU A 124 -11.86 -25.76 -6.58
CA GLU A 124 -10.45 -25.43 -6.88
C GLU A 124 -10.20 -23.94 -7.19
N ARG A 125 -11.24 -23.19 -7.57
CA ARG A 125 -11.21 -21.71 -7.63
C ARG A 125 -11.11 -21.04 -6.24
N SER A 126 -11.08 -21.79 -5.14
CA SER A 126 -10.94 -21.32 -3.75
C SER A 126 -9.50 -20.96 -3.42
N TRP A 127 -8.51 -21.65 -3.98
CA TRP A 127 -7.09 -21.39 -3.71
C TRP A 127 -6.65 -20.05 -4.28
N SER A 128 -7.14 -19.67 -5.46
CA SER A 128 -6.92 -18.33 -6.03
C SER A 128 -7.72 -17.23 -5.32
N ILE A 129 -8.80 -17.57 -4.61
CA ILE A 129 -9.54 -16.62 -3.75
C ILE A 129 -8.80 -16.40 -2.42
N PHE A 130 -8.14 -17.44 -1.89
CA PHE A 130 -7.30 -17.35 -0.70
C PHE A 130 -6.12 -16.40 -0.94
N GLU A 131 -5.37 -16.57 -2.04
CA GLU A 131 -4.30 -15.64 -2.46
C GLU A 131 -4.78 -14.22 -2.84
N GLN A 132 -6.04 -14.09 -3.26
CA GLN A 132 -6.64 -12.80 -3.53
C GLN A 132 -6.94 -12.07 -2.22
N ILE A 133 -7.84 -12.62 -1.40
CA ILE A 133 -8.29 -11.99 -0.14
C ILE A 133 -7.13 -11.75 0.82
N HIS A 134 -6.14 -12.64 0.81
CA HIS A 134 -4.96 -12.53 1.64
C HIS A 134 -3.69 -12.86 0.88
N SER A 135 -2.76 -11.92 0.97
CA SER A 135 -1.35 -12.17 0.78
C SER A 135 -0.63 -11.38 1.85
N LYS A 136 0.54 -11.86 2.28
CA LYS A 136 1.37 -11.28 3.36
C LYS A 136 1.55 -9.75 3.30
N VAL A 137 1.32 -9.12 2.13
CA VAL A 137 1.54 -7.67 1.88
C VAL A 137 0.25 -6.86 1.60
N ARG A 138 -0.94 -7.47 1.43
CA ARG A 138 -2.16 -6.74 1.00
C ARG A 138 -3.14 -6.35 2.10
N ASN A 139 -3.26 -7.15 3.14
CA ASN A 139 -4.18 -6.94 4.27
C ASN A 139 -3.68 -7.80 5.43
N ARG A 140 -3.24 -7.20 6.54
CA ARG A 140 -2.96 -7.96 7.77
C ARG A 140 -4.22 -8.22 8.55
N LEU A 141 -4.75 -9.42 8.37
CA LEU A 141 -5.93 -9.88 9.08
C LEU A 141 -5.51 -11.04 9.98
N GLU A 142 -5.84 -10.94 11.27
CA GLU A 142 -5.71 -12.04 12.22
C GLU A 142 -6.31 -13.32 11.61
N HIS A 143 -5.66 -14.48 11.77
CA HIS A 143 -6.00 -15.72 11.07
C HIS A 143 -7.49 -16.09 11.21
N GLN A 144 -8.10 -15.77 12.36
CA GLN A 144 -9.53 -15.98 12.59
C GLN A 144 -10.41 -15.03 11.74
N ARG A 145 -10.06 -13.74 11.69
CA ARG A 145 -10.76 -12.74 10.86
C ARG A 145 -10.58 -13.00 9.36
N LEU A 146 -9.43 -13.53 8.96
CA LEU A 146 -9.18 -13.97 7.60
C LEU A 146 -10.13 -15.10 7.20
N ASN A 147 -10.22 -16.14 8.04
CA ASN A 147 -11.14 -17.26 7.81
C ASN A 147 -12.59 -16.79 7.73
N ASP A 148 -13.00 -15.90 8.64
CA ASP A 148 -14.34 -15.33 8.64
C ASP A 148 -14.60 -14.49 7.38
N LEU A 149 -13.63 -13.71 6.91
CA LEU A 149 -13.75 -12.91 5.69
C LEU A 149 -13.77 -13.76 4.42
N VAL A 150 -12.96 -14.82 4.35
CA VAL A 150 -12.99 -15.79 3.24
C VAL A 150 -14.35 -16.48 3.20
N TYR A 151 -14.86 -16.91 4.37
CA TYR A 151 -16.18 -17.50 4.51
C TYR A 151 -17.28 -16.53 4.06
N VAL A 152 -17.27 -15.28 4.54
CA VAL A 152 -18.27 -14.26 4.20
C VAL A 152 -18.17 -13.88 2.71
N HIS A 153 -16.98 -13.62 2.19
CA HIS A 153 -16.74 -13.29 0.77
C HIS A 153 -17.30 -14.38 -0.14
N TYR A 154 -16.96 -15.64 0.14
CA TYR A 154 -17.38 -16.77 -0.66
C TYR A 154 -18.91 -16.95 -0.63
N ASN A 155 -19.50 -16.93 0.56
CA ASN A 155 -20.95 -17.07 0.73
C ASN A 155 -21.73 -15.90 0.12
N LEU A 156 -21.22 -14.67 0.19
CA LEU A 156 -21.83 -13.51 -0.49
C LEU A 156 -21.75 -13.62 -2.02
N ARG A 157 -20.64 -14.11 -2.59
CA ARG A 157 -20.53 -14.39 -4.03
C ARG A 157 -21.49 -15.49 -4.47
N LEU A 158 -21.63 -16.57 -3.69
CA LEU A 158 -22.61 -17.62 -3.95
C LEU A 158 -24.04 -17.09 -3.91
N GLN A 159 -24.36 -16.22 -2.94
CA GLN A 159 -25.65 -15.54 -2.88
C GLN A 159 -25.90 -14.63 -4.09
N GLN A 160 -24.89 -13.89 -4.59
CA GLN A 160 -25.02 -13.08 -5.80
C GLN A 160 -25.27 -13.92 -7.06
N ARG A 161 -24.58 -15.06 -7.20
CA ARG A 161 -24.81 -16.01 -8.31
C ARG A 161 -26.23 -16.59 -8.27
N ARG A 162 -26.69 -16.96 -7.08
CA ARG A 162 -28.09 -17.40 -6.86
C ARG A 162 -29.10 -16.30 -7.20
N LYS A 163 -28.82 -15.04 -6.84
CA LYS A 163 -29.69 -13.89 -7.15
C LYS A 163 -29.79 -13.66 -8.66
N ARG A 164 -28.67 -13.65 -9.40
CA ARG A 164 -28.67 -13.55 -10.89
C ARG A 164 -29.44 -14.69 -11.56
N GLY A 165 -29.29 -15.93 -11.09
CA GLY A 165 -30.08 -17.07 -11.60
C GLY A 165 -31.56 -17.04 -11.22
N SER A 166 -31.93 -16.31 -10.17
CA SER A 166 -33.33 -16.15 -9.72
C SER A 166 -34.04 -14.93 -10.31
N GLU A 167 -33.32 -13.90 -10.78
CA GLU A 167 -33.86 -12.73 -11.49
C GLU A 167 -34.40 -13.08 -12.87
N GLU A 168 -33.83 -14.10 -13.53
CA GLU A 168 -34.35 -14.68 -14.78
C GLU A 168 -35.68 -15.46 -14.56
N LYS A 169 -35.94 -15.90 -13.32
CA LYS A 169 -37.18 -16.64 -12.92
C LYS A 169 -38.24 -15.77 -12.22
N ARG A 170 -37.94 -14.49 -11.88
CA ARG A 170 -38.82 -13.62 -11.06
C ARG A 170 -39.61 -12.56 -11.83
N ARG A 171 -40.05 -12.85 -13.07
CA ARG A 171 -40.97 -11.96 -13.82
C ARG A 171 -42.46 -12.21 -13.57
N PHE A 172 -42.85 -13.08 -12.61
CA PHE A 172 -44.26 -13.50 -12.44
C PHE A 172 -44.87 -13.56 -11.03
N SER A 173 -44.23 -13.10 -9.95
CA SER A 173 -44.92 -13.09 -8.63
C SER A 173 -44.43 -12.00 -7.67
N LEU A 174 -44.75 -10.75 -7.98
CA LEU A 174 -44.79 -9.68 -6.98
C LEU A 174 -46.23 -9.48 -6.58
N LEU A 175 -46.64 -10.01 -5.43
CA LEU A 175 -47.69 -9.42 -4.60
C LEU A 175 -47.63 -10.03 -3.19
N VAL A 176 -47.44 -9.13 -2.21
CA VAL A 176 -47.67 -9.26 -0.77
C VAL A 176 -46.58 -9.94 0.09
N ARG A 177 -45.83 -9.12 0.84
CA ARG A 177 -45.42 -9.45 2.22
C ARG A 177 -45.71 -8.29 3.18
N PRO A 178 -46.32 -8.54 4.36
CA PRO A 178 -46.65 -7.52 5.36
C PRO A 178 -45.46 -7.22 6.29
N TRP A 179 -45.41 -5.98 6.81
CA TRP A 179 -44.47 -5.54 7.84
C TRP A 179 -45.21 -5.30 9.17
N TYR A 180 -44.73 -5.92 10.24
CA TYR A 180 -44.94 -5.58 11.67
C TYR A 180 -43.70 -6.13 12.40
N LYS A 181 -43.09 -5.57 13.44
CA LYS A 181 -43.45 -4.62 14.51
C LYS A 181 -42.13 -3.98 14.96
N LEU A 182 -42.09 -2.69 15.28
CA LEU A 182 -41.26 -2.16 16.37
C LEU A 182 -42.04 -1.00 17.01
N SER A 183 -42.54 -1.25 18.21
CA SER A 183 -43.12 -0.25 19.10
C SER A 183 -41.98 0.44 19.85
N ASN A 184 -41.82 1.74 19.64
CA ASN A 184 -41.29 2.64 20.65
C ASN A 184 -42.13 3.91 20.60
N GLU A 185 -42.87 4.16 21.68
CA GLU A 185 -43.56 5.42 21.91
C GLU A 185 -42.51 6.51 22.17
N SER A 186 -42.06 7.18 21.11
CA SER A 186 -41.29 8.41 21.23
C SER A 186 -42.25 9.60 21.26
N LYS A 187 -42.11 10.45 22.27
CA LYS A 187 -42.79 11.76 22.42
C LYS A 187 -42.20 12.76 21.41
N ASP A 188 -42.33 12.47 20.11
CA ASP A 188 -41.89 13.38 19.06
C ASP A 188 -42.85 14.59 18.98
N PRO A 189 -42.34 15.83 18.99
CA PRO A 189 -43.16 17.03 19.09
C PRO A 189 -44.12 17.22 17.90
N PHE A 190 -43.89 16.55 16.76
CA PHE A 190 -44.75 16.66 15.59
C PHE A 190 -46.03 15.83 15.68
N TRP A 191 -46.17 14.94 16.68
CA TRP A 191 -47.43 14.25 16.95
C TRP A 191 -48.57 15.22 17.33
N LYS A 192 -48.25 16.41 17.84
CA LYS A 192 -49.25 17.45 18.18
C LYS A 192 -50.02 17.99 16.96
N TYR A 193 -49.53 17.75 15.74
CA TYR A 193 -50.12 18.25 14.50
C TYR A 193 -50.98 17.19 13.76
N VAL A 194 -51.21 16.04 14.41
CA VAL A 194 -51.92 14.91 13.82
C VAL A 194 -52.90 14.31 14.83
N GLU A 195 -54.12 14.00 14.37
CA GLU A 195 -55.17 13.39 15.19
C GLU A 195 -55.26 11.88 14.88
N ILE A 196 -55.42 11.04 15.91
CA ILE A 196 -55.58 9.59 15.73
C ILE A 196 -57.08 9.31 15.55
N VAL A 197 -57.46 8.81 14.37
CA VAL A 197 -58.88 8.56 14.02
C VAL A 197 -59.31 7.15 14.39
N GLU A 198 -58.43 6.16 14.18
CA GLU A 198 -58.61 4.75 14.53
C GLU A 198 -57.27 4.15 14.98
N SER A 199 -57.27 2.97 15.61
CA SER A 199 -56.06 2.30 16.15
C SER A 199 -54.91 2.14 15.13
N ASN A 200 -55.21 2.29 13.84
CA ASN A 200 -54.27 2.17 12.74
C ASN A 200 -54.36 3.30 11.67
N ARG A 201 -54.85 4.51 11.98
CA ARG A 201 -54.80 5.66 11.04
C ARG A 201 -54.61 7.01 11.73
N SER A 202 -53.87 7.91 11.08
CA SER A 202 -53.56 9.25 11.58
C SER A 202 -53.97 10.31 10.55
N ARG A 203 -54.66 11.36 11.01
CA ARG A 203 -55.22 12.45 10.19
C ARG A 203 -54.45 13.73 10.40
N CYS A 204 -53.96 14.32 9.31
CA CYS A 204 -53.31 15.63 9.40
C CYS A 204 -54.31 16.70 9.84
N MET A 205 -53.96 17.49 10.87
CA MET A 205 -54.88 18.50 11.39
C MET A 205 -55.13 19.67 10.42
N PHE A 206 -54.23 19.90 9.45
CA PHE A 206 -54.30 21.01 8.49
C PHE A 206 -55.06 20.68 7.20
N CYS A 207 -54.69 19.59 6.50
CA CYS A 207 -55.35 19.20 5.25
C CYS A 207 -56.47 18.18 5.43
N LYS A 208 -56.63 17.61 6.63
CA LYS A 208 -57.63 16.58 6.98
C LYS A 208 -57.51 15.29 6.15
N GLU A 209 -56.36 15.07 5.51
CA GLU A 209 -56.05 13.82 4.82
C GLU A 209 -55.65 12.73 5.83
N ASP A 210 -56.10 11.51 5.57
CA ASP A 210 -55.87 10.33 6.41
C ASP A 210 -54.73 9.48 5.86
N PHE A 211 -53.83 9.05 6.75
CA PHE A 211 -52.67 8.23 6.39
C PHE A 211 -52.57 6.98 7.29
N ALA A 212 -51.98 5.92 6.76
CA ALA A 212 -51.67 4.70 7.52
C ALA A 212 -50.64 5.01 8.64
N PRO A 213 -50.61 4.24 9.74
CA PRO A 213 -50.15 4.73 11.03
C PRO A 213 -48.66 4.46 11.29
N ARG A 214 -48.12 5.25 12.23
CA ARG A 214 -46.85 5.04 12.98
C ARG A 214 -45.53 5.25 12.23
N ASN A 215 -45.48 6.12 11.22
CA ASN A 215 -44.21 6.65 10.73
C ASN A 215 -44.16 8.18 10.88
N ILE A 216 -43.59 8.65 11.98
CA ILE A 216 -43.44 10.08 12.29
C ILE A 216 -42.61 10.82 11.23
N HIS A 217 -41.65 10.14 10.59
CA HIS A 217 -40.87 10.71 9.51
C HIS A 217 -41.73 11.01 8.26
N ARG A 218 -42.69 10.15 7.91
CA ARG A 218 -43.66 10.46 6.82
C ARG A 218 -44.54 11.65 7.17
N ILE A 219 -44.91 11.79 8.43
CA ILE A 219 -45.66 12.95 8.94
C ILE A 219 -44.81 14.23 8.82
N LYS A 220 -43.54 14.20 9.24
CA LYS A 220 -42.61 15.33 9.08
C LYS A 220 -42.43 15.72 7.62
N LEU A 221 -42.27 14.77 6.69
CA LEU A 221 -42.21 15.04 5.25
C LEU A 221 -43.49 15.68 4.69
N HIS A 222 -44.66 15.17 5.11
CA HIS A 222 -45.96 15.72 4.74
C HIS A 222 -46.12 17.17 5.20
N LEU A 223 -45.65 17.48 6.43
CA LEU A 223 -45.70 18.81 7.02
C LEU A 223 -44.64 19.77 6.45
N ALA A 224 -43.45 19.26 6.10
CA ALA A 224 -42.36 20.04 5.51
C ALA A 224 -42.59 20.40 4.03
N GLY A 225 -43.56 19.75 3.37
CA GLY A 225 -43.83 19.95 1.94
C GLY A 225 -42.81 19.30 1.01
N VAL A 226 -42.06 18.30 1.50
CA VAL A 226 -41.04 17.58 0.74
C VAL A 226 -41.66 16.32 0.11
N ARG A 227 -41.42 16.08 -1.19
CA ARG A 227 -41.93 14.88 -1.87
C ARG A 227 -41.19 13.63 -1.39
N GLY A 228 -41.91 12.70 -0.76
CA GLY A 228 -41.33 11.47 -0.20
C GLY A 228 -42.31 10.31 -0.04
N GLY A 229 -43.07 9.99 -1.10
CA GLY A 229 -44.04 8.88 -1.10
C GLY A 229 -45.33 9.10 -0.29
N ILE A 230 -45.54 10.34 0.19
CA ILE A 230 -46.76 10.81 0.85
C ILE A 230 -47.19 12.14 0.20
N LYS A 231 -48.50 12.39 0.11
CA LYS A 231 -49.05 13.64 -0.45
C LYS A 231 -48.54 14.81 0.37
N ILE A 232 -48.11 15.92 -0.23
CA ILE A 232 -47.67 17.11 0.53
C ILE A 232 -48.86 17.89 1.09
N CYS A 233 -48.70 18.51 2.24
CA CYS A 233 -49.72 19.40 2.80
C CYS A 233 -49.45 20.84 2.37
N THR A 234 -50.37 21.44 1.62
CA THR A 234 -50.26 22.85 1.18
C THR A 234 -50.91 23.83 2.16
N ARG A 235 -51.42 23.35 3.30
CA ARG A 235 -52.18 24.15 4.29
C ARG A 235 -51.46 24.28 5.64
N VAL A 236 -50.20 23.87 5.71
CA VAL A 236 -49.39 23.97 6.94
C VAL A 236 -48.90 25.41 7.09
N PRO A 237 -49.00 26.01 8.28
CA PRO A 237 -48.39 27.31 8.57
C PRO A 237 -46.89 27.29 8.29
N THR A 238 -46.35 28.41 7.79
CA THR A 238 -44.98 28.50 7.30
C THR A 238 -43.95 28.21 8.39
N GLU A 239 -44.27 28.54 9.64
CA GLU A 239 -43.46 28.29 10.84
C GLU A 239 -43.35 26.79 11.13
N VAL A 240 -44.47 26.06 11.07
CA VAL A 240 -44.52 24.61 11.28
C VAL A 240 -43.87 23.86 10.12
N GLN A 241 -44.02 24.37 8.90
CA GLN A 241 -43.36 23.82 7.72
C GLN A 241 -41.84 23.97 7.81
N LYS A 242 -41.34 25.12 8.28
CA LYS A 242 -39.91 25.36 8.50
C LYS A 242 -39.36 24.48 9.63
N GLU A 243 -40.08 24.40 10.76
CA GLU A 243 -39.75 23.50 11.89
C GLU A 243 -39.66 22.04 11.42
N ALA A 244 -40.63 21.58 10.62
CA ALA A 244 -40.65 20.23 10.05
C ALA A 244 -39.52 20.00 9.04
N LEU A 245 -39.18 21.01 8.22
CA LEU A 245 -38.08 20.92 7.26
C LEU A 245 -36.73 20.81 7.99
N GLU A 246 -36.50 21.66 8.99
CA GLU A 246 -35.30 21.62 9.84
C GLU A 246 -35.17 20.27 10.56
N ALA A 247 -36.28 19.72 11.07
CA ALA A 247 -36.30 18.41 11.72
C ALA A 247 -36.06 17.23 10.77
N VAL A 248 -36.35 17.37 9.47
CA VAL A 248 -36.04 16.37 8.43
C VAL A 248 -34.59 16.51 7.96
N THR A 249 -34.05 17.72 7.92
CA THR A 249 -32.65 17.97 7.52
C THR A 249 -31.64 17.68 8.63
N ASN A 250 -32.01 17.88 9.89
CA ASN A 250 -31.17 17.66 11.08
C ASN A 250 -31.37 16.29 11.74
N ASP A 251 -32.13 15.37 11.12
CA ASP A 251 -32.23 14.00 11.63
C ASP A 251 -30.90 13.26 11.33
N ASP A 252 -29.93 13.38 12.25
CA ASP A 252 -28.63 12.72 12.21
C ASP A 252 -28.75 11.21 11.90
N SER A 253 -29.88 10.60 12.26
CA SER A 253 -30.17 9.20 11.99
C SER A 253 -30.29 8.88 10.50
N VAL A 254 -30.76 9.80 9.64
CA VAL A 254 -30.88 9.61 8.18
C VAL A 254 -29.55 9.86 7.46
N MET A 255 -28.75 10.80 7.93
CA MET A 255 -27.35 10.98 7.48
C MET A 255 -26.50 9.75 7.86
N LEU A 256 -26.62 9.25 9.10
CA LEU A 256 -25.97 8.01 9.54
C LEU A 256 -26.49 6.76 8.82
N LEU A 257 -27.79 6.69 8.47
CA LEU A 257 -28.38 5.57 7.71
C LEU A 257 -28.03 5.61 6.21
N ARG A 258 -27.97 6.79 5.58
CA ARG A 258 -27.49 6.94 4.18
C ARG A 258 -25.99 6.65 4.09
N ASN A 259 -25.21 7.14 5.04
CA ASN A 259 -23.79 6.82 5.13
C ASN A 259 -23.59 5.33 5.42
N SER A 260 -24.42 4.70 6.26
CA SER A 260 -24.26 3.26 6.53
C SER A 260 -24.55 2.40 5.30
N VAL A 261 -25.64 2.59 4.54
CA VAL A 261 -25.92 1.75 3.35
C VAL A 261 -24.86 1.95 2.26
N THR A 262 -24.46 3.20 2.00
CA THR A 262 -23.39 3.51 1.03
C THR A 262 -22.06 2.92 1.48
N ASN A 263 -21.68 3.07 2.75
CA ASN A 263 -20.44 2.51 3.29
C ASN A 263 -20.47 0.97 3.34
N HIS A 264 -21.64 0.35 3.57
CA HIS A 264 -21.79 -1.11 3.48
C HIS A 264 -21.63 -1.61 2.03
N ASN A 265 -22.15 -0.87 1.05
CA ASN A 265 -21.96 -1.21 -0.37
C ASN A 265 -20.51 -1.00 -0.82
N LEU A 266 -19.87 0.07 -0.34
CA LEU A 266 -18.45 0.34 -0.54
C LEU A 266 -17.58 -0.77 0.04
N ALA A 267 -17.81 -1.15 1.30
CA ALA A 267 -17.11 -2.26 1.95
C ALA A 267 -17.31 -3.58 1.19
N LYS A 268 -18.52 -3.86 0.66
CA LYS A 268 -18.75 -5.02 -0.20
C LYS A 268 -17.95 -4.97 -1.50
N ILE A 269 -17.82 -3.82 -2.15
CA ILE A 269 -17.03 -3.68 -3.38
C ILE A 269 -15.57 -4.00 -3.07
N PHE A 270 -15.00 -3.39 -2.03
CA PHE A 270 -13.61 -3.59 -1.66
C PHE A 270 -13.32 -5.04 -1.26
N LEU A 271 -14.18 -5.63 -0.43
CA LEU A 271 -14.05 -7.01 0.01
C LEU A 271 -14.25 -8.01 -1.14
N LEU A 272 -15.30 -7.84 -1.97
CA LEU A 272 -15.66 -8.81 -3.00
C LEU A 272 -14.82 -8.69 -4.29
N SER A 273 -14.26 -7.51 -4.55
CA SER A 273 -13.36 -7.24 -5.67
C SER A 273 -11.89 -7.29 -5.29
N ASN A 274 -11.58 -7.50 -4.00
CA ASN A 274 -10.22 -7.56 -3.47
C ASN A 274 -9.39 -6.31 -3.77
N ILE A 275 -9.96 -5.17 -3.43
CA ILE A 275 -9.34 -3.85 -3.53
C ILE A 275 -8.75 -3.53 -2.15
N ALA A 276 -7.54 -2.93 -2.11
CA ALA A 276 -6.93 -2.55 -0.83
C ALA A 276 -7.81 -1.50 -0.15
N PHE A 277 -8.03 -1.62 1.16
CA PHE A 277 -8.91 -0.68 1.85
C PHE A 277 -8.41 0.77 1.76
N ASP A 278 -7.10 0.97 1.73
CA ASP A 278 -6.47 2.29 1.56
C ASP A 278 -6.81 2.96 0.22
N ASP A 279 -7.21 2.20 -0.81
CA ASP A 279 -7.64 2.78 -2.09
C ASP A 279 -8.90 3.65 -1.93
N VAL A 280 -9.63 3.53 -0.81
CA VAL A 280 -10.79 4.39 -0.51
C VAL A 280 -10.38 5.84 -0.27
N GLU A 281 -9.15 6.05 0.20
CA GLU A 281 -8.58 7.37 0.48
C GLU A 281 -7.80 7.91 -0.72
N ALA A 282 -7.61 7.09 -1.77
CA ALA A 282 -6.87 7.50 -2.94
C ALA A 282 -7.56 8.67 -3.65
N PRO A 283 -6.82 9.72 -4.07
CA PRO A 283 -7.40 10.91 -4.68
C PRO A 283 -8.29 10.60 -5.89
N TYR A 284 -7.88 9.67 -6.76
CA TYR A 284 -8.67 9.26 -7.93
C TYR A 284 -10.00 8.59 -7.54
N PHE A 285 -10.03 7.85 -6.43
CA PHE A 285 -11.25 7.20 -5.95
C PHE A 285 -12.21 8.22 -5.34
N VAL A 286 -11.67 9.13 -4.53
CA VAL A 286 -12.42 10.25 -3.94
C VAL A 286 -13.00 11.16 -5.03
N ASP A 287 -12.22 11.50 -6.04
CA ASP A 287 -12.64 12.33 -7.18
C ASP A 287 -13.73 11.63 -8.01
N PHE A 288 -13.59 10.32 -8.26
CA PHE A 288 -14.65 9.52 -8.87
C PHE A 288 -15.95 9.62 -8.06
N VAL A 289 -15.91 9.33 -6.75
CA VAL A 289 -17.11 9.37 -5.90
C VAL A 289 -17.74 10.76 -5.85
N LYS A 290 -16.93 11.84 -5.79
CA LYS A 290 -17.41 13.23 -5.83
C LYS A 290 -17.97 13.65 -7.18
N SER A 291 -17.54 13.03 -8.27
CA SER A 291 -18.04 13.33 -9.63
C SER A 291 -19.44 12.75 -9.89
N VAL A 292 -19.79 11.62 -9.24
CA VAL A 292 -21.07 10.93 -9.48
C VAL A 292 -22.30 11.79 -9.14
N PRO A 293 -22.37 12.54 -8.02
CA PRO A 293 -23.49 13.42 -7.70
C PRO A 293 -23.69 14.59 -8.68
N GLY A 294 -22.71 14.91 -9.52
CA GLY A 294 -22.80 15.98 -10.52
C GLY A 294 -23.74 15.65 -11.69
N TYR A 295 -24.18 14.39 -11.78
CA TYR A 295 -25.16 13.90 -12.75
C TYR A 295 -26.50 13.62 -12.06
N ASP A 296 -27.61 13.74 -12.78
CA ASP A 296 -28.93 13.37 -12.26
C ASP A 296 -29.04 11.83 -12.09
N HIS A 297 -30.23 11.32 -11.74
CA HIS A 297 -30.47 9.88 -11.58
C HIS A 297 -30.25 9.04 -12.86
N SER A 298 -29.81 9.63 -13.98
CA SER A 298 -29.55 8.95 -15.25
C SER A 298 -28.10 8.46 -15.44
N TYR A 299 -27.18 8.69 -14.49
CA TYR A 299 -25.82 8.19 -14.64
C TYR A 299 -25.78 6.66 -14.52
N GLU A 300 -25.41 5.99 -15.61
CA GLU A 300 -25.15 4.55 -15.65
C GLU A 300 -23.65 4.27 -15.70
N LEU A 301 -23.20 3.27 -14.94
CA LEU A 301 -21.81 2.85 -14.98
C LEU A 301 -21.48 2.25 -16.35
N PRO A 302 -20.31 2.56 -16.93
CA PRO A 302 -19.88 2.00 -18.20
C PRO A 302 -19.70 0.48 -18.08
N SER A 303 -19.89 -0.23 -19.20
CA SER A 303 -19.62 -1.67 -19.25
C SER A 303 -18.12 -1.96 -19.11
N SER A 304 -17.75 -3.16 -18.63
CA SER A 304 -16.33 -3.57 -18.56
C SER A 304 -15.60 -3.45 -19.91
N ARG A 305 -16.31 -3.70 -21.02
CA ARG A 305 -15.73 -3.58 -22.37
C ARG A 305 -15.53 -2.13 -22.76
N GLU A 306 -16.43 -1.24 -22.37
CA GLU A 306 -16.29 0.20 -22.62
C GLU A 306 -15.13 0.80 -21.80
N LEU A 307 -15.00 0.43 -20.52
CA LEU A 307 -13.84 0.80 -19.70
C LEU A 307 -12.52 0.37 -20.35
N GLN A 308 -12.40 -0.90 -20.76
CA GLN A 308 -11.18 -1.44 -21.34
C GLN A 308 -10.85 -0.90 -22.72
N MET A 309 -11.85 -0.69 -23.59
CA MET A 309 -11.61 -0.36 -25.00
C MET A 309 -11.63 1.14 -25.29
N LYS A 310 -12.24 1.95 -24.41
CA LYS A 310 -12.37 3.40 -24.61
C LYS A 310 -11.59 4.18 -23.56
N PHE A 311 -11.93 3.99 -22.29
CA PHE A 311 -11.39 4.84 -21.22
C PHE A 311 -9.96 4.48 -20.81
N VAL A 312 -9.59 3.20 -20.76
CA VAL A 312 -8.20 2.78 -20.47
C VAL A 312 -7.22 3.33 -21.53
N PRO A 313 -7.45 3.19 -22.85
CA PRO A 313 -6.60 3.82 -23.86
C PRO A 313 -6.53 5.35 -23.78
N GLU A 314 -7.62 6.01 -23.40
CA GLU A 314 -7.61 7.47 -23.17
C GLU A 314 -6.70 7.86 -21.99
N ILE A 315 -6.70 7.08 -20.90
CA ILE A 315 -5.80 7.27 -19.75
C ILE A 315 -4.35 6.95 -20.14
N GLU A 316 -4.11 5.87 -20.87
CA GLU A 316 -2.78 5.52 -21.40
C GLU A 316 -2.22 6.66 -22.27
N MET A 317 -3.05 7.27 -23.12
CA MET A 317 -2.67 8.43 -23.93
C MET A 317 -2.33 9.65 -23.06
N GLN A 318 -3.06 9.89 -21.96
CA GLN A 318 -2.72 10.94 -21.00
C GLN A 318 -1.38 10.68 -20.30
N ALA A 319 -1.14 9.45 -19.86
CA ALA A 319 0.14 9.05 -19.26
C ALA A 319 1.29 9.21 -20.26
N GLN A 320 1.11 8.82 -21.52
CA GLN A 320 2.10 9.04 -22.59
C GLN A 320 2.38 10.53 -22.83
N LYS A 321 1.33 11.36 -22.83
CA LYS A 321 1.48 12.80 -22.95
C LYS A 321 2.29 13.37 -21.78
N TYR A 322 1.97 12.96 -20.54
CA TYR A 322 2.74 13.32 -19.35
C TYR A 322 4.21 12.93 -19.48
N VAL A 323 4.52 11.67 -19.82
CA VAL A 323 5.89 11.20 -20.03
C VAL A 323 6.60 12.05 -21.10
N LYS A 324 5.93 12.37 -22.21
CA LYS A 324 6.50 13.21 -23.26
C LYS A 324 6.77 14.64 -22.79
N ASP A 325 5.89 15.21 -21.98
CA ASP A 325 6.04 16.57 -21.46
C ASP A 325 7.18 16.64 -20.42
N VAL A 326 7.29 15.66 -19.51
CA VAL A 326 8.43 15.53 -18.58
C VAL A 326 9.74 15.40 -19.35
N LYS A 327 9.79 14.57 -20.41
CA LYS A 327 11.00 14.41 -21.25
C LYS A 327 11.50 15.69 -21.90
N LYS A 328 10.60 16.63 -22.22
CA LYS A 328 11.00 17.94 -22.77
C LYS A 328 11.77 18.79 -21.75
N SER A 329 11.53 18.58 -20.45
CA SER A 329 12.20 19.35 -19.40
C SER A 329 13.69 19.03 -19.30
N TRP A 330 14.10 17.83 -19.74
CA TRP A 330 15.45 17.30 -19.54
C TRP A 330 16.53 18.11 -20.28
N GLU A 331 16.18 18.87 -21.32
CA GLU A 331 17.10 19.81 -21.96
C GLU A 331 17.52 20.94 -20.99
N LYS A 332 16.56 21.46 -20.21
CA LYS A 332 16.76 22.56 -19.24
C LYS A 332 17.32 22.06 -17.92
N THR A 333 16.71 21.04 -17.33
CA THR A 333 17.03 20.57 -15.96
C THR A 333 17.97 19.38 -15.92
N GLY A 334 18.11 18.67 -17.03
CA GLY A 334 18.60 17.29 -17.00
C GLY A 334 17.66 16.36 -16.22
N CYS A 335 18.09 15.12 -16.07
CA CYS A 335 17.39 14.11 -15.28
C CYS A 335 18.35 13.25 -14.43
N THR A 336 17.81 12.66 -13.38
CA THR A 336 18.48 11.66 -12.54
C THR A 336 17.92 10.27 -12.84
N ILE A 337 18.80 9.29 -13.01
CA ILE A 337 18.42 7.87 -13.01
C ILE A 337 18.44 7.38 -11.56
N MET A 338 17.29 6.98 -11.04
CA MET A 338 17.14 6.40 -9.72
C MET A 338 16.98 4.88 -9.85
N VAL A 339 17.82 4.15 -9.12
CA VAL A 339 17.72 2.70 -8.99
C VAL A 339 17.42 2.38 -7.54
N GLU A 340 16.24 1.82 -7.30
CA GLU A 340 15.81 1.40 -5.97
C GLU A 340 15.79 -0.11 -5.92
N ASN A 341 16.66 -0.70 -5.12
CA ASN A 341 16.58 -2.09 -4.73
C ASN A 341 15.69 -2.21 -3.47
N GLY A 342 14.47 -2.72 -3.66
CA GLY A 342 13.52 -3.07 -2.60
C GLY A 342 13.37 -4.59 -2.48
N CYS A 343 12.72 -5.08 -1.42
CA CYS A 343 12.55 -6.51 -1.13
C CYS A 343 12.11 -7.34 -2.36
N ASN A 344 13.08 -7.98 -3.03
CA ASN A 344 13.00 -8.78 -4.26
C ASN A 344 12.88 -8.03 -5.60
N LEU A 345 12.86 -6.69 -5.64
CA LEU A 345 12.69 -5.91 -6.87
C LEU A 345 13.66 -4.74 -6.99
N ILE A 346 14.20 -4.55 -8.19
CA ILE A 346 14.95 -3.36 -8.58
C ILE A 346 14.09 -2.50 -9.50
N ASN A 347 13.67 -1.33 -9.03
CA ASN A 347 12.92 -0.36 -9.81
C ASN A 347 13.87 0.68 -10.41
N ILE A 348 13.66 1.02 -11.68
CA ILE A 348 14.38 2.09 -12.36
C ILE A 348 13.41 3.22 -12.69
N LEU A 349 13.67 4.39 -12.10
CA LEU A 349 12.89 5.62 -12.28
C LEU A 349 13.79 6.70 -12.89
N ILE A 350 13.19 7.59 -13.68
CA ILE A 350 13.86 8.76 -14.23
C ILE A 350 13.18 9.99 -13.66
N TYR A 351 13.95 10.81 -12.96
CA TYR A 351 13.47 11.98 -12.24
C TYR A 351 13.85 13.28 -12.95
N SER A 352 12.92 14.22 -13.02
CA SER A 352 13.18 15.66 -13.16
C SER A 352 12.21 16.46 -12.27
N PRO A 353 12.45 17.77 -12.05
CA PRO A 353 11.53 18.60 -11.27
C PRO A 353 10.10 18.65 -11.82
N GLU A 354 9.93 18.45 -13.14
CA GLU A 354 8.63 18.45 -13.81
C GLU A 354 7.89 17.11 -13.68
N GLY A 355 8.55 16.06 -13.17
CA GLY A 355 7.91 14.77 -12.94
C GLY A 355 8.87 13.59 -12.87
N VAL A 356 8.33 12.46 -12.44
CA VAL A 356 9.02 11.17 -12.41
C VAL A 356 8.43 10.24 -13.46
N ILE A 357 9.27 9.44 -14.09
CA ILE A 357 8.90 8.43 -15.07
C ILE A 357 9.38 7.08 -14.57
N PHE A 358 8.48 6.10 -14.48
CA PHE A 358 8.86 4.71 -14.29
C PHE A 358 9.34 4.15 -15.62
N GLU A 359 10.58 3.65 -15.68
CA GLU A 359 11.16 3.07 -16.89
C GLU A 359 10.94 1.55 -16.91
N THR A 360 11.36 0.85 -15.85
CA THR A 360 11.28 -0.62 -15.78
C THR A 360 11.48 -1.13 -14.34
N SER A 361 11.21 -2.42 -14.12
CA SER A 361 11.45 -3.13 -12.86
C SER A 361 11.97 -4.55 -13.13
N TYR A 362 12.93 -4.99 -12.32
CA TYR A 362 13.57 -6.31 -12.40
C TYR A 362 13.40 -7.07 -11.09
N GLU A 363 13.32 -8.40 -11.15
CA GLU A 363 13.21 -9.26 -9.98
C GLU A 363 14.57 -9.84 -9.60
N VAL A 364 14.95 -9.71 -8.33
CA VAL A 364 16.28 -10.09 -7.83
C VAL A 364 16.51 -11.60 -7.95
N SER A 365 15.49 -12.43 -7.73
CA SER A 365 15.56 -13.90 -7.92
C SER A 365 16.02 -14.29 -9.34
N ARG A 366 15.62 -13.51 -10.36
CA ARG A 366 16.00 -13.74 -11.76
C ARG A 366 17.40 -13.24 -12.10
N LEU A 367 18.00 -12.43 -11.22
CA LEU A 367 19.36 -11.90 -11.35
C LEU A 367 20.41 -12.80 -10.71
N GLU A 368 20.03 -13.72 -9.80
CA GLU A 368 20.96 -14.70 -9.23
C GLU A 368 21.14 -15.94 -10.14
N GLU A 369 20.16 -16.24 -10.99
CA GLU A 369 20.21 -17.38 -11.93
C GLU A 369 20.97 -17.07 -13.23
N ILE A 370 21.24 -15.80 -13.51
CA ILE A 370 21.93 -15.31 -14.70
C ILE A 370 23.03 -14.37 -14.21
N ASP A 371 24.26 -14.52 -14.69
CA ASP A 371 25.36 -13.56 -14.44
C ASP A 371 25.02 -12.22 -15.13
N PHE A 372 24.05 -11.50 -14.56
CA PHE A 372 23.30 -10.46 -15.22
C PHE A 372 23.99 -9.12 -15.01
N ASP A 373 24.56 -8.57 -16.08
CA ASP A 373 25.30 -7.32 -16.02
C ASP A 373 24.34 -6.11 -15.96
N PHE A 374 24.16 -5.57 -14.75
CA PHE A 374 23.33 -4.39 -14.52
C PHE A 374 23.91 -3.13 -15.21
N THR A 375 25.21 -3.10 -15.50
CA THR A 375 25.85 -1.95 -16.16
C THR A 375 25.38 -1.77 -17.59
N GLU A 376 25.06 -2.86 -18.31
CA GLU A 376 24.55 -2.82 -19.68
C GLU A 376 23.09 -2.32 -19.73
N ILE A 377 22.25 -2.64 -18.73
CA ILE A 377 20.92 -2.02 -18.61
C ILE A 377 21.06 -0.51 -18.47
N VAL A 378 21.85 -0.07 -17.50
CA VAL A 378 22.01 1.36 -17.20
C VAL A 378 22.60 2.09 -18.41
N SER A 379 23.58 1.50 -19.10
CA SER A 379 24.16 2.03 -20.34
C SER A 379 23.08 2.18 -21.42
N SER A 380 22.27 1.15 -21.66
CA SER A 380 21.17 1.21 -22.64
C SER A 380 20.15 2.31 -22.31
N ILE A 381 19.84 2.51 -21.03
CA ILE A 381 18.94 3.58 -20.57
C ILE A 381 19.57 4.96 -20.79
N ILE A 382 20.85 5.13 -20.45
CA ILE A 382 21.59 6.39 -20.69
C ILE A 382 21.59 6.74 -22.17
N GLU A 383 21.89 5.78 -23.05
CA GLU A 383 21.87 5.97 -24.50
C GLU A 383 20.48 6.32 -25.03
N LYS A 384 19.43 5.67 -24.51
CA LYS A 384 18.03 5.95 -24.87
C LYS A 384 17.59 7.37 -24.45
N ILE A 385 18.08 7.85 -23.32
CA ILE A 385 17.79 9.21 -22.81
C ILE A 385 18.63 10.26 -23.56
N GLY A 386 19.87 9.90 -23.91
CA GLY A 386 20.90 10.81 -24.38
C GLY A 386 21.80 11.26 -23.23
N VAL A 387 23.11 11.05 -23.40
CA VAL A 387 24.14 11.32 -22.36
C VAL A 387 24.06 12.76 -21.85
N ASP A 388 23.85 13.74 -22.74
CA ASP A 388 23.77 15.16 -22.38
C ASP A 388 22.56 15.52 -21.51
N HIS A 389 21.54 14.65 -21.42
CA HIS A 389 20.37 14.88 -20.58
C HIS A 389 20.54 14.30 -19.17
N VAL A 390 21.37 13.27 -19.00
CA VAL A 390 21.56 12.63 -17.70
C VAL A 390 22.58 13.45 -16.88
N VAL A 391 22.23 13.79 -15.65
CA VAL A 391 23.10 14.54 -14.73
C VAL A 391 23.68 13.62 -13.66
N GLN A 392 22.86 12.72 -13.14
CA GLN A 392 23.15 11.95 -11.95
C GLN A 392 22.60 10.53 -12.04
N PHE A 393 23.33 9.59 -11.44
CA PHE A 393 22.84 8.26 -11.09
C PHE A 393 22.77 8.13 -9.56
N ILE A 394 21.67 7.59 -9.03
CA ILE A 394 21.49 7.37 -7.59
C ILE A 394 20.94 5.99 -7.28
N THR A 395 21.52 5.34 -6.27
CA THR A 395 21.10 4.01 -5.81
C THR A 395 21.17 3.87 -4.28
N ASN A 396 20.32 3.01 -3.72
CA ASN A 396 20.40 2.57 -2.32
C ASN A 396 21.22 1.28 -2.14
N ASP A 397 21.68 0.65 -3.23
CA ASP A 397 22.40 -0.62 -3.19
C ASP A 397 23.90 -0.44 -3.39
N GLY A 398 24.69 -0.98 -2.46
CA GLY A 398 26.15 -0.87 -2.48
C GLY A 398 26.82 -1.64 -3.63
N LYS A 399 26.29 -2.81 -4.02
CA LYS A 399 26.86 -3.63 -5.10
C LYS A 399 26.61 -2.97 -6.46
N ILE A 400 25.38 -2.50 -6.68
CA ILE A 400 25.03 -1.72 -7.88
C ILE A 400 25.85 -0.45 -7.93
N SER A 401 25.98 0.26 -6.80
CA SER A 401 26.82 1.45 -6.69
C SER A 401 28.26 1.18 -7.16
N SER A 402 28.91 0.13 -6.68
CA SER A 402 30.30 -0.15 -7.06
C SER A 402 30.43 -0.51 -8.55
N SER A 403 29.57 -1.40 -9.06
CA SER A 403 29.64 -1.88 -10.45
C SER A 403 29.27 -0.79 -11.48
N VAL A 404 28.18 -0.06 -11.24
CA VAL A 404 27.76 1.03 -12.13
C VAL A 404 28.69 2.24 -12.02
N GLY A 405 29.24 2.52 -10.84
CA GLY A 405 30.15 3.63 -10.62
C GLY A 405 31.40 3.56 -11.49
N GLU A 406 32.06 2.40 -11.53
CA GLU A 406 33.23 2.17 -12.39
C GLU A 406 32.89 2.34 -13.88
N MET A 407 31.71 1.86 -14.28
CA MET A 407 31.24 2.02 -15.66
C MET A 407 30.95 3.48 -16.01
N LEU A 408 30.35 4.26 -15.09
CA LEU A 408 30.09 5.69 -15.31
C LEU A 408 31.40 6.49 -15.42
N GLU A 409 32.39 6.24 -14.56
CA GLU A 409 33.68 6.91 -14.61
C GLU A 409 34.42 6.67 -15.93
N THR A 410 34.30 5.47 -16.51
CA THR A 410 35.01 5.08 -17.73
C THR A 410 34.26 5.46 -19.01
N ARG A 411 32.94 5.25 -19.09
CA ARG A 411 32.14 5.44 -20.32
C ARG A 411 31.40 6.78 -20.36
N TYR A 412 31.00 7.31 -19.21
CA TYR A 412 30.12 8.49 -19.12
C TYR A 412 30.59 9.49 -18.04
N PRO A 413 31.81 10.08 -18.18
CA PRO A 413 32.44 10.88 -17.12
C PRO A 413 31.68 12.17 -16.74
N THR A 414 30.71 12.58 -17.56
CA THR A 414 29.84 13.73 -17.29
C THR A 414 28.67 13.40 -16.35
N ILE A 415 28.43 12.13 -16.05
CA ILE A 415 27.36 11.67 -15.16
C ILE A 415 28.01 11.28 -13.83
N TYR A 416 27.66 11.98 -12.74
CA TYR A 416 28.17 11.63 -11.42
C TYR A 416 27.24 10.66 -10.71
N GLN A 417 27.83 9.82 -9.86
CA GLN A 417 27.10 8.92 -9.00
C GLN A 417 27.02 9.46 -7.58
N ILE A 418 25.87 9.29 -6.94
CA ILE A 418 25.74 9.45 -5.49
C ILE A 418 24.99 8.26 -4.87
N ARG A 419 25.20 8.05 -3.57
CA ARG A 419 24.37 7.15 -2.77
C ARG A 419 23.08 7.85 -2.34
N CYS A 420 22.05 7.08 -2.07
CA CYS A 420 20.79 7.59 -1.52
C CYS A 420 21.00 8.15 -0.12
N ALA A 421 20.95 9.48 0.04
CA ALA A 421 21.15 10.16 1.32
C ALA A 421 20.10 9.74 2.37
N ALA A 422 18.85 9.51 1.95
CA ALA A 422 17.80 9.02 2.84
C ALA A 422 18.17 7.64 3.42
N GLN A 423 18.66 6.71 2.59
CA GLN A 423 19.08 5.38 3.04
C GLN A 423 20.31 5.44 3.96
N GLU A 424 21.28 6.29 3.64
CA GLU A 424 22.47 6.47 4.47
C GLU A 424 22.13 7.07 5.84
N ILE A 425 21.19 8.02 5.92
CA ILE A 425 20.69 8.56 7.20
C ILE A 425 19.90 7.50 7.98
N HIS A 426 19.04 6.71 7.31
CA HIS A 426 18.38 5.56 7.95
C HIS A 426 19.40 4.58 8.55
N SER A 427 20.46 4.27 7.80
CA SER A 427 21.53 3.39 8.24
C SER A 427 22.34 3.99 9.39
N PHE A 428 22.54 5.31 9.40
CA PHE A 428 23.16 6.02 10.51
C PHE A 428 22.30 5.96 11.79
N LEU A 429 20.98 6.16 11.69
CA LEU A 429 20.06 6.01 12.82
C LEU A 429 20.10 4.59 13.39
N LYS A 430 20.14 3.56 12.53
CA LYS A 430 20.33 2.17 12.96
C LYS A 430 21.57 2.01 13.84
N VAL A 431 22.72 2.49 13.36
CA VAL A 431 23.98 2.38 14.10
C VAL A 431 23.91 3.08 15.45
N ILE A 432 23.27 4.25 15.51
CA ILE A 432 23.05 4.93 16.79
C ILE A 432 22.21 4.07 17.74
N PHE A 433 21.11 3.49 17.26
CA PHE A 433 20.25 2.62 18.05
C PHE A 433 20.95 1.34 18.51
N ASP A 434 21.91 0.82 17.74
CA ASP A 434 22.58 -0.44 18.03
C ASP A 434 23.83 -0.25 18.91
N GLU A 435 24.67 0.75 18.61
CA GLU A 435 25.98 0.96 19.26
C GLU A 435 25.91 1.80 20.54
N ILE A 436 24.97 2.76 20.64
CA ILE A 436 24.93 3.69 21.77
C ILE A 436 24.02 3.12 22.86
N ALA A 437 24.63 2.51 23.86
CA ALA A 437 23.94 1.74 24.90
C ALA A 437 22.75 2.46 25.57
N TRP A 438 22.91 3.76 25.91
CA TRP A 438 21.83 4.52 26.56
C TRP A 438 20.69 4.85 25.60
N VAL A 439 20.97 5.06 24.30
CA VAL A 439 19.95 5.23 23.28
C VAL A 439 19.22 3.91 23.03
N ARG A 440 19.98 2.81 22.86
CA ARG A 440 19.44 1.46 22.65
C ARG A 440 18.44 1.09 23.74
N GLN A 441 18.81 1.28 25.00
CA GLN A 441 17.95 0.98 26.14
C GLN A 441 16.58 1.70 26.05
N ILE A 442 16.58 2.97 25.64
CA ILE A 442 15.33 3.75 25.51
C ILE A 442 14.48 3.25 24.35
N ILE A 443 15.10 2.93 23.22
CA ILE A 443 14.40 2.37 22.06
C ILE A 443 13.82 0.99 22.39
N ASP A 444 14.57 0.12 23.07
CA ASP A 444 14.10 -1.20 23.52
C ASP A 444 12.91 -1.08 24.48
N HIS A 445 12.95 -0.11 25.41
CA HIS A 445 11.82 0.18 26.30
C HIS A 445 10.59 0.69 25.52
N ALA A 446 10.79 1.58 24.54
CA ALA A 446 9.71 2.06 23.69
C ALA A 446 9.08 0.93 22.86
N GLU A 447 9.89 0.03 22.30
CA GLU A 447 9.42 -1.16 21.59
C GLU A 447 8.67 -2.12 22.52
N LEU A 448 9.11 -2.27 23.76
CA LEU A 448 8.42 -3.09 24.77
C LEU A 448 7.03 -2.51 25.09
N ILE A 449 6.95 -1.20 25.31
CA ILE A 449 5.67 -0.49 25.50
C ILE A 449 4.77 -0.73 24.29
N PHE A 450 5.29 -0.46 23.09
CA PHE A 450 4.55 -0.61 21.85
C PHE A 450 4.02 -2.05 21.67
N ARG A 451 4.90 -3.06 21.76
CA ARG A 451 4.48 -4.48 21.64
C ARG A 451 3.42 -4.86 22.65
N HIS A 452 3.52 -4.38 23.89
CA HIS A 452 2.53 -4.69 24.90
C HIS A 452 1.17 -4.02 24.63
N MET A 453 1.17 -2.74 24.20
CA MET A 453 -0.06 -2.01 23.86
C MET A 453 -0.82 -2.64 22.69
N TYR A 454 -0.09 -3.28 21.77
CA TYR A 454 -0.65 -3.98 20.62
C TYR A 454 -0.73 -5.51 20.80
N SER A 455 -0.39 -6.04 21.98
CA SER A 455 -0.34 -7.50 22.22
C SER A 455 -1.72 -8.18 22.20
N ASN A 456 -2.78 -7.47 22.60
CA ASN A 456 -4.14 -7.98 22.64
C ASN A 456 -5.14 -6.86 22.30
N ALA A 457 -6.21 -7.21 21.59
CA ALA A 457 -7.30 -6.32 21.22
C ALA A 457 -7.91 -5.55 22.42
N ILE A 458 -7.95 -6.15 23.61
CA ILE A 458 -8.47 -5.51 24.82
C ILE A 458 -7.54 -4.38 25.29
N VAL A 459 -6.23 -4.64 25.38
CA VAL A 459 -5.22 -3.64 25.76
C VAL A 459 -5.20 -2.50 24.74
N LEU A 460 -5.24 -2.84 23.45
CA LEU A 460 -5.31 -1.87 22.36
C LEU A 460 -6.57 -0.99 22.46
N SER A 461 -7.73 -1.60 22.71
CA SER A 461 -8.99 -0.87 22.87
C SER A 461 -8.94 0.06 24.08
N LEU A 462 -8.36 -0.40 25.19
CA LEU A 462 -8.23 0.39 26.40
C LEU A 462 -7.27 1.57 26.17
N MET A 463 -6.10 1.34 25.57
CA MET A 463 -5.20 2.42 25.17
C MET A 463 -5.94 3.46 24.30
N LYS A 464 -6.64 3.03 23.25
CA LYS A 464 -7.40 3.93 22.36
C LYS A 464 -8.46 4.75 23.10
N GLN A 465 -9.07 4.19 24.14
CA GLN A 465 -10.01 4.94 24.97
C GLN A 465 -9.32 6.11 25.70
N TYR A 466 -8.16 5.87 26.31
CA TYR A 466 -7.40 6.91 27.03
C TYR A 466 -6.75 7.92 26.09
N THR A 467 -6.24 7.47 24.94
CA THR A 467 -5.60 8.34 23.93
C THR A 467 -6.61 9.05 23.01
N LYS A 468 -7.92 8.93 23.29
CA LYS A 468 -9.01 9.53 22.49
C LYS A 468 -8.98 9.10 21.01
N GLY A 469 -8.68 7.84 20.78
CA GLY A 469 -8.59 7.22 19.45
C GLY A 469 -7.26 7.43 18.75
N LYS A 470 -6.29 8.13 19.34
CA LYS A 470 -4.94 8.24 18.78
C LYS A 470 -4.19 6.92 18.91
N GLU A 471 -3.46 6.56 17.87
CA GLU A 471 -2.61 5.38 17.84
C GLU A 471 -1.14 5.75 17.97
N LEU A 472 -0.33 4.82 18.48
CA LEU A 472 1.12 4.99 18.47
C LEU A 472 1.64 4.72 17.06
N LYS A 473 2.71 5.42 16.67
CA LYS A 473 3.33 5.20 15.37
C LYS A 473 4.05 3.85 15.38
N HIS A 474 3.82 3.06 14.34
CA HIS A 474 4.37 1.72 14.22
C HIS A 474 5.85 1.79 13.79
N PRO A 475 6.76 1.04 14.44
CA PRO A 475 8.11 0.87 13.92
C PRO A 475 8.08 -0.01 12.66
N CYS A 476 8.95 0.32 11.71
CA CYS A 476 9.19 -0.37 10.46
C CYS A 476 10.64 -0.89 10.45
N MET A 477 10.82 -2.17 10.11
CA MET A 477 12.12 -2.83 10.15
C MET A 477 13.11 -2.25 9.13
N SER A 478 12.62 -1.92 7.93
CA SER A 478 13.44 -1.42 6.82
C SER A 478 13.75 0.08 6.95
N LYS A 479 12.92 0.84 7.67
CA LYS A 479 13.02 2.30 7.80
C LYS A 479 13.24 2.74 9.25
N PHE A 480 14.49 2.78 9.69
CA PHE A 480 14.87 3.02 11.10
C PHE A 480 14.33 4.30 11.76
N ALA A 481 14.05 5.37 11.00
CA ALA A 481 13.44 6.58 11.56
C ALA A 481 12.02 6.36 12.12
N SER A 482 11.36 5.26 11.73
CA SER A 482 10.10 4.82 12.34
C SER A 482 10.23 4.51 13.83
N LYS A 483 11.39 4.04 14.32
CA LYS A 483 11.65 3.84 15.75
C LYS A 483 11.68 5.17 16.51
N TYR A 484 12.24 6.20 15.88
CA TYR A 484 12.19 7.57 16.40
C TYR A 484 10.74 8.10 16.43
N GLN A 485 9.97 7.92 15.34
CA GLN A 485 8.57 8.31 15.29
C GLN A 485 7.71 7.58 16.33
N MET A 486 7.97 6.29 16.57
CA MET A 486 7.33 5.51 17.63
C MET A 486 7.62 6.12 19.00
N LEU A 487 8.90 6.36 19.32
CA LEU A 487 9.30 7.02 20.57
C LEU A 487 8.60 8.39 20.72
N GLN A 488 8.62 9.21 19.67
CA GLN A 488 7.94 10.51 19.66
C GLN A 488 6.44 10.35 19.96
N SER A 489 5.75 9.39 19.32
CA SER A 489 4.32 9.17 19.54
C SER A 489 3.98 8.70 20.96
N ILE A 490 4.88 7.95 21.61
CA ILE A 490 4.74 7.57 23.02
C ILE A 490 4.86 8.80 23.92
N PHE A 491 5.79 9.70 23.59
CA PHE A 491 5.99 10.96 24.31
C PHE A 491 4.84 11.95 24.13
N ASP A 492 4.29 12.05 22.93
CA ASP A 492 3.13 12.88 22.63
C ASP A 492 1.86 12.43 23.38
N ASN A 493 1.79 11.16 23.79
CA ASN A 493 0.69 10.56 24.57
C ASN A 493 1.10 10.21 26.01
N LYS A 494 2.14 10.85 26.55
CA LYS A 494 2.69 10.55 27.89
C LYS A 494 1.62 10.59 28.99
N ASN A 495 0.83 11.65 29.04
CA ASN A 495 -0.15 11.84 30.12
C ASN A 495 -1.26 10.79 30.06
N GLU A 496 -1.75 10.50 28.85
CA GLU A 496 -2.76 9.50 28.58
C GLU A 496 -2.28 8.09 28.93
N LEU A 497 -1.03 7.74 28.57
CA LEU A 497 -0.42 6.45 28.93
C LEU A 497 -0.19 6.31 30.44
N GLN A 498 0.20 7.38 31.12
CA GLN A 498 0.32 7.36 32.58
C GLN A 498 -1.04 7.17 33.26
N GLN A 499 -2.09 7.85 32.78
CA GLN A 499 -3.45 7.67 33.30
C GLN A 499 -3.98 6.26 33.07
N LEU A 500 -3.75 5.70 31.87
CA LEU A 500 -4.10 4.32 31.53
C LEU A 500 -3.55 3.34 32.57
N ILE A 501 -2.26 3.45 32.91
CA ILE A 501 -1.60 2.50 33.80
C ILE A 501 -2.01 2.68 35.26
N MET A 502 -2.41 3.90 35.65
CA MET A 502 -2.95 4.16 36.99
C MET A 502 -4.42 3.73 37.15
N SER A 503 -5.08 3.27 36.08
CA SER A 503 -6.49 2.91 36.10
C SER A 503 -6.75 1.54 36.71
N ASP A 504 -7.91 1.36 37.36
CA ASP A 504 -8.33 0.07 37.89
C ASP A 504 -8.49 -0.95 36.76
N GLU A 505 -8.96 -0.50 35.58
CA GLU A 505 -9.12 -1.33 34.39
C GLU A 505 -7.81 -1.97 33.95
N TRP A 506 -6.67 -1.27 34.10
CA TRP A 506 -5.35 -1.81 33.74
C TRP A 506 -4.94 -3.02 34.60
N TYR A 507 -5.21 -2.96 35.90
CA TYR A 507 -4.86 -4.01 36.86
C TYR A 507 -5.85 -5.18 36.87
N MET A 508 -7.08 -4.96 36.42
CA MET A 508 -8.12 -5.99 36.32
C MET A 508 -7.94 -6.92 35.11
N LEU A 509 -7.03 -6.61 34.17
CA LEU A 509 -6.78 -7.43 33.00
C LEU A 509 -5.86 -8.62 33.34
N ASP A 510 -6.34 -9.85 33.14
CA ASP A 510 -5.56 -11.09 33.33
C ASP A 510 -4.25 -11.11 32.51
N SER A 511 -4.25 -10.47 31.34
CA SER A 511 -3.06 -10.30 30.48
C SER A 511 -1.95 -9.44 31.09
N ASN A 512 -2.29 -8.63 32.10
CA ASN A 512 -1.38 -7.68 32.73
C ASN A 512 -0.79 -8.20 34.06
N ASN A 513 -1.08 -9.45 34.42
CA ASN A 513 -0.47 -10.13 35.57
C ASN A 513 0.91 -10.75 35.26
N ASN A 514 1.37 -10.66 34.01
CA ASN A 514 2.66 -11.18 33.58
C ASN A 514 3.83 -10.20 33.88
N GLU A 515 5.05 -10.71 33.83
CA GLU A 515 6.26 -9.92 34.11
C GLU A 515 6.45 -8.75 33.13
N THR A 516 6.04 -8.93 31.87
CA THR A 516 6.12 -7.91 30.82
C THR A 516 5.28 -6.68 31.13
N ALA A 517 4.03 -6.87 31.57
CA ALA A 517 3.12 -5.79 31.92
C ALA A 517 3.60 -5.00 33.15
N ARG A 518 4.23 -5.67 34.13
CA ARG A 518 4.90 -5.00 35.26
C ARG A 518 6.08 -4.16 34.79
N LYS A 519 6.95 -4.71 33.93
CA LYS A 519 8.06 -3.93 33.33
C LYS A 519 7.55 -2.71 32.58
N VAL A 520 6.50 -2.85 31.76
CA VAL A 520 5.90 -1.71 31.03
C VAL A 520 5.32 -0.67 31.99
N THR A 521 4.66 -1.12 33.07
CA THR A 521 4.15 -0.25 34.14
C THR A 521 5.28 0.54 34.80
N ASP A 522 6.36 -0.14 35.19
CA ASP A 522 7.53 0.47 35.82
C ASP A 522 8.23 1.47 34.90
N ILE A 523 8.34 1.16 33.60
CA ILE A 523 8.95 2.06 32.61
C ILE A 523 8.12 3.33 32.46
N ILE A 524 6.80 3.22 32.29
CA ILE A 524 5.92 4.39 32.05
C ILE A 524 5.74 5.24 33.32
N GLN A 525 5.77 4.64 34.51
CA GLN A 525 5.78 5.39 35.77
C GLN A 525 7.18 5.97 36.09
N GLY A 526 8.25 5.35 35.58
CA GLY A 526 9.63 5.73 35.84
C GLY A 526 10.05 7.04 35.16
N ALA A 527 10.53 8.01 35.95
CA ALA A 527 11.05 9.28 35.43
C ALA A 527 12.27 9.10 34.49
N ASN A 528 13.04 8.01 34.66
CA ASN A 528 14.25 7.75 33.87
C ASN A 528 13.96 7.61 32.37
N PHE A 529 12.92 6.84 32.01
CA PHE A 529 12.54 6.65 30.60
C PHE A 529 12.17 7.98 29.95
N TRP A 530 11.35 8.79 30.62
CA TRP A 530 10.93 10.09 30.10
C TRP A 530 12.08 11.08 29.98
N ASN A 531 12.96 11.19 30.99
CA ASN A 531 14.08 12.13 30.95
C ASN A 531 15.11 11.74 29.89
N GLN A 532 15.53 10.48 29.86
CA GLN A 532 16.51 10.02 28.87
C GLN A 532 15.92 9.95 27.46
N GLY A 533 14.64 9.63 27.31
CA GLY A 533 14.00 9.64 25.99
C GLY A 533 13.80 11.04 25.43
N HIS A 534 13.61 12.07 26.26
CA HIS A 534 13.73 13.46 25.80
C HIS A 534 15.14 13.74 25.25
N ASP A 535 16.19 13.32 25.96
CA ASP A 535 17.57 13.48 25.46
C ASP A 535 17.80 12.76 24.11
N VAL A 536 17.21 11.58 23.90
CA VAL A 536 17.25 10.86 22.60
C VAL A 536 16.54 11.68 21.52
N LEU A 537 15.32 12.15 21.79
CA LEU A 537 14.53 12.89 20.81
C LEU A 537 15.23 14.20 20.43
N ASP A 538 15.76 14.93 21.40
CA ASP A 538 16.44 16.23 21.22
C ASP A 538 17.75 16.13 20.44
N VAL A 539 18.57 15.10 20.71
CA VAL A 539 19.86 14.93 20.02
C VAL A 539 19.70 14.37 18.60
N LEU A 540 18.65 13.58 18.35
CA LEU A 540 18.41 12.98 17.03
C LEU A 540 17.51 13.83 16.13
N GLU A 541 16.71 14.74 16.68
CA GLU A 541 15.82 15.63 15.91
C GLU A 541 16.56 16.37 14.77
N PRO A 542 17.77 16.95 14.95
CA PRO A 542 18.46 17.60 13.85
C PRO A 542 18.77 16.66 12.67
N ILE A 543 19.09 15.39 12.94
CA ILE A 543 19.33 14.37 11.90
C ILE A 543 18.01 13.98 11.23
N VAL A 544 16.95 13.82 12.02
CA VAL A 544 15.61 13.53 11.51
C VAL A 544 15.07 14.67 10.65
N GLN A 545 15.40 15.94 10.94
CA GLN A 545 15.09 17.08 10.08
C GLN A 545 15.80 17.00 8.73
N VAL A 546 17.06 16.57 8.69
CA VAL A 546 17.76 16.31 7.42
C VAL A 546 17.06 15.20 6.65
N LEU A 547 16.61 14.14 7.33
CA LEU A 547 15.85 13.06 6.69
C LEU A 547 14.52 13.57 6.09
N ARG A 548 13.75 14.38 6.84
CA ARG A 548 12.50 15.01 6.36
C ARG A 548 12.72 15.84 5.10
N LEU A 549 13.86 16.55 5.02
CA LEU A 549 14.24 17.32 3.85
C LEU A 549 14.50 16.43 2.62
N VAL A 550 15.29 15.36 2.77
CA VAL A 550 15.67 14.50 1.63
C VAL A 550 14.58 13.52 1.21
N GLU A 551 13.65 13.20 2.12
CA GLU A 551 12.46 12.37 1.84
C GLU A 551 11.40 13.09 1.00
N ASN A 552 11.51 14.42 0.84
CA ASN A 552 10.63 15.17 -0.05
C ASN A 552 10.85 14.78 -1.52
N ASP A 553 9.77 14.68 -2.30
CA ASP A 553 9.80 14.36 -3.74
C ASP A 553 10.28 15.55 -4.60
N ARG A 554 10.50 16.74 -4.02
CA ARG A 554 11.05 17.92 -4.68
C ARG A 554 12.59 17.95 -4.69
N PRO A 555 13.22 18.74 -5.59
CA PRO A 555 14.67 18.87 -5.61
C PRO A 555 15.20 19.39 -4.27
N ASN A 556 16.23 18.73 -3.75
CA ASN A 556 16.75 18.99 -2.40
C ASN A 556 18.29 19.01 -2.32
N SER A 557 18.99 18.81 -3.45
CA SER A 557 20.46 18.85 -3.53
C SER A 557 21.06 20.16 -3.01
N GLY A 558 20.42 21.29 -3.30
CA GLY A 558 20.84 22.63 -2.87
C GLY A 558 20.73 22.90 -1.37
N TYR A 559 20.11 22.01 -0.60
CA TYR A 559 19.83 22.21 0.82
C TYR A 559 20.55 21.20 1.72
N LEU A 560 20.78 19.98 1.24
CA LEU A 560 21.32 18.85 2.02
C LEU A 560 22.61 19.19 2.77
N TYR A 561 23.60 19.77 2.10
CA TYR A 561 24.89 20.09 2.72
C TYR A 561 24.73 21.06 3.91
N GLY A 562 23.98 22.16 3.71
CA GLY A 562 23.72 23.13 4.77
C GLY A 562 22.87 22.55 5.91
N ALA A 563 21.90 21.70 5.61
CA ALA A 563 21.08 21.04 6.61
C ALA A 563 21.89 20.07 7.49
N LEU A 564 22.75 19.25 6.87
CA LEU A 564 23.62 18.33 7.62
C LEU A 564 24.66 19.09 8.46
N LYS A 565 25.21 20.19 7.94
CA LYS A 565 26.12 21.07 8.69
C LYS A 565 25.44 21.63 9.94
N ARG A 566 24.24 22.19 9.82
CA ARG A 566 23.46 22.67 10.97
C ARG A 566 23.10 21.55 11.95
N ALA A 567 22.79 20.35 11.45
CA ALA A 567 22.52 19.21 12.30
C ALA A 567 23.74 18.80 13.13
N ARG A 568 24.92 18.81 12.51
CA ARG A 568 26.19 18.58 13.20
C ARG A 568 26.48 19.64 14.26
N GLU A 569 26.36 20.94 13.92
CA GLU A 569 26.55 22.06 14.85
C GLU A 569 25.60 21.97 16.07
N ALA A 570 24.35 21.53 15.84
CA ALA A 570 23.40 21.29 16.93
C ALA A 570 23.86 20.16 17.86
N ILE A 571 24.36 19.05 17.32
CA ILE A 571 24.90 17.92 18.09
C ILE A 571 26.18 18.32 18.84
N GLU A 572 27.05 19.13 18.24
CA GLU A 572 28.21 19.72 18.89
C GLU A 572 27.80 20.56 20.11
N GLY A 573 26.72 21.33 20.01
CA GLY A 573 26.15 22.06 21.15
C GLY A 573 25.70 21.17 22.31
N TYR A 574 25.18 19.96 22.06
CA TYR A 574 24.88 18.98 23.11
C TYR A 574 26.17 18.38 23.71
N ARG A 575 27.16 18.07 22.86
CA ARG A 575 28.48 17.57 23.30
C ARG A 575 29.16 18.56 24.24
N ASP A 576 29.13 19.85 23.93
CA ASP A 576 29.77 20.87 24.76
C ASP A 576 29.16 20.94 26.19
N ARG A 577 27.90 20.52 26.34
CA ARG A 577 27.25 20.37 27.66
C ARG A 577 27.63 19.06 28.37
N ASN A 578 27.74 17.95 27.64
CA ASN A 578 28.13 16.65 28.18
C ASN A 578 28.96 15.83 27.18
N PRO A 579 30.30 16.01 27.17
CA PRO A 579 31.16 15.35 26.19
C PRO A 579 31.08 13.83 26.28
N THR A 580 31.11 13.27 27.48
CA THR A 580 31.09 11.82 27.71
C THR A 580 29.85 11.12 27.15
N LYS A 581 28.72 11.83 27.04
CA LYS A 581 27.45 11.25 26.58
C LYS A 581 27.26 11.32 25.06
N TYR A 582 27.67 12.42 24.44
CA TYR A 582 27.33 12.73 23.04
C TYR A 582 28.52 12.63 22.06
N GLN A 583 29.76 12.56 22.56
CA GLN A 583 30.97 12.50 21.71
C GLN A 583 30.92 11.36 20.68
N ARG A 584 30.48 10.15 21.07
CA ARG A 584 30.40 9.01 20.15
C ARG A 584 29.41 9.23 19.00
N ILE A 585 28.34 10.01 19.20
CA ILE A 585 27.38 10.35 18.13
C ILE A 585 28.07 11.16 17.04
N LEU A 586 28.90 12.13 17.42
CA LEU A 586 29.65 12.98 16.46
C LEU A 586 30.73 12.19 15.72
N GLU A 587 31.41 11.27 16.40
CA GLU A 587 32.38 10.37 15.76
C GLU A 587 31.71 9.52 14.69
N LEU A 588 30.59 8.86 15.03
CA LEU A 588 29.80 8.09 14.08
C LEU A 588 29.28 8.93 12.90
N LEU A 589 28.89 10.18 13.16
CA LEU A 589 28.47 11.10 12.09
C LEU A 589 29.64 11.45 11.17
N ALA A 590 30.83 11.72 11.73
CA ALA A 590 32.02 12.05 10.96
C ALA A 590 32.50 10.87 10.11
N GLU A 591 32.46 9.64 10.66
CA GLU A 591 32.79 8.40 9.94
C GLU A 591 31.90 8.18 8.71
N ARG A 592 30.62 8.59 8.78
CA ARG A 592 29.63 8.36 7.71
C ARG A 592 29.35 9.56 6.82
N GLN A 593 29.87 10.75 7.15
CA GLN A 593 29.58 11.99 6.44
C GLN A 593 29.91 11.87 4.94
N GLY A 594 31.00 11.18 4.58
CA GLY A 594 31.42 10.97 3.19
C GLY A 594 30.44 10.13 2.35
N ASN A 595 29.62 9.28 2.98
CA ASN A 595 28.60 8.50 2.28
C ASN A 595 27.33 9.33 2.01
N ILE A 596 27.05 10.31 2.88
CA ILE A 596 25.87 11.19 2.77
C ILE A 596 26.16 12.38 1.83
N ILE A 597 27.36 12.97 1.94
CA ILE A 597 27.74 14.19 1.23
C ILE A 597 28.74 13.88 0.12
N HIS A 598 28.29 14.03 -1.11
CA HIS A 598 29.14 14.11 -2.29
C HIS A 598 29.60 15.56 -2.54
N PRO A 599 30.77 15.84 -3.17
CA PRO A 599 31.19 17.18 -3.56
C PRO A 599 30.13 17.98 -4.35
N MET A 600 29.27 17.28 -5.10
CA MET A 600 28.13 17.89 -5.79
C MET A 600 27.10 18.52 -4.85
N HIS A 601 26.90 17.98 -3.64
CA HIS A 601 26.02 18.60 -2.63
C HIS A 601 26.62 19.90 -2.09
N ALA A 602 27.95 19.97 -1.93
CA ALA A 602 28.64 21.20 -1.53
C ALA A 602 28.60 22.25 -2.66
N ALA A 603 28.76 21.83 -3.92
CA ALA A 603 28.59 22.70 -5.09
C ALA A 603 27.15 23.23 -5.18
N ALA A 604 26.14 22.37 -4.99
CA ALA A 604 24.74 22.76 -4.98
C ALA A 604 24.43 23.77 -3.87
N ALA A 605 24.98 23.59 -2.67
CA ALA A 605 24.83 24.56 -1.58
C ALA A 605 25.52 25.90 -1.89
N PHE A 606 26.69 25.89 -2.52
CA PHE A 606 27.35 27.11 -2.99
C PHE A 606 26.51 27.87 -4.03
N LEU A 607 25.84 27.14 -4.92
CA LEU A 607 24.96 27.71 -5.95
C LEU A 607 23.57 28.11 -5.40
N ASN A 608 23.27 27.82 -4.13
CA ASN A 608 22.02 28.24 -3.51
C ASN A 608 22.09 29.74 -3.15
N PRO A 609 21.27 30.61 -3.75
CA PRO A 609 21.39 32.06 -3.54
C PRO A 609 21.08 32.50 -2.12
N THR A 610 20.18 31.82 -1.41
CA THR A 610 19.86 32.10 0.01
C THR A 610 21.10 31.94 0.86
N TYR A 611 21.78 30.82 0.67
CA TYR A 611 23.05 30.49 1.31
C TYR A 611 24.17 31.46 0.89
N MET A 612 24.25 31.79 -0.39
CA MET A 612 25.30 32.67 -0.92
C MET A 612 25.15 34.14 -0.54
N PHE A 613 23.94 34.67 -0.37
CA PHE A 613 23.72 36.11 -0.20
C PHE A 613 23.07 36.51 1.14
N LEU A 614 22.36 35.60 1.82
CA LEU A 614 21.64 35.92 3.06
C LEU A 614 22.28 35.28 4.31
N GLU A 615 22.98 34.15 4.16
CA GLU A 615 23.74 33.54 5.26
C GLU A 615 25.19 34.08 5.32
N ASP A 616 25.78 34.09 6.52
CA ASP A 616 27.11 34.65 6.75
C ASP A 616 28.20 33.95 5.92
N SER A 617 29.07 34.78 5.31
CA SER A 617 30.06 34.38 4.30
C SER A 617 31.14 33.41 4.80
N GLU A 618 31.29 33.24 6.12
CA GLU A 618 32.31 32.36 6.72
C GLU A 618 31.98 30.86 6.58
N CYS A 619 30.79 30.53 6.10
CA CYS A 619 30.29 29.15 6.00
C CYS A 619 30.84 28.33 4.81
N TRP A 620 31.47 28.96 3.83
CA TRP A 620 31.83 28.36 2.54
C TRP A 620 33.32 28.01 2.47
N GLY A 621 33.67 26.91 3.14
CA GLY A 621 35.04 26.41 3.27
C GLY A 621 35.55 25.63 2.05
N ILE A 622 36.59 24.83 2.28
CA ILE A 622 37.28 24.01 1.27
C ILE A 622 36.35 23.07 0.50
N ASP A 623 35.28 22.56 1.13
CA ASP A 623 34.34 21.64 0.50
C ASP A 623 33.61 22.25 -0.70
N THR A 624 33.16 23.51 -0.58
CA THR A 624 32.48 24.19 -1.69
C THR A 624 33.42 24.51 -2.84
N TYR A 625 34.68 24.80 -2.53
CA TYR A 625 35.72 24.97 -3.55
C TYR A 625 35.96 23.64 -4.29
N ASN A 626 36.12 22.54 -3.56
CA ASN A 626 36.28 21.21 -4.13
C ASN A 626 35.06 20.81 -4.98
N GLY A 627 33.85 21.09 -4.50
CA GLY A 627 32.61 20.85 -5.23
C GLY A 627 32.55 21.63 -6.56
N MET A 628 32.85 22.92 -6.54
CA MET A 628 32.84 23.72 -7.79
C MET A 628 33.97 23.33 -8.76
N ASN A 629 35.12 22.89 -8.25
CA ASN A 629 36.18 22.32 -9.09
C ASN A 629 35.73 21.02 -9.73
N PHE A 630 35.10 20.12 -8.97
CA PHE A 630 34.52 18.89 -9.49
C PHE A 630 33.51 19.18 -10.61
N VAL A 631 32.62 20.16 -10.44
CA VAL A 631 31.69 20.60 -11.50
C VAL A 631 32.46 21.08 -12.74
N SER A 632 33.48 21.92 -12.56
CA SER A 632 34.26 22.46 -13.67
C SER A 632 35.04 21.39 -14.44
N GLU A 633 35.50 20.34 -13.76
CA GLU A 633 36.29 19.26 -14.35
C GLU A 633 35.44 18.21 -15.04
N ASN A 634 34.28 17.85 -14.46
CA ASN A 634 33.50 16.70 -14.91
C ASN A 634 32.22 17.08 -15.67
N LEU A 635 31.55 18.18 -15.32
CA LEU A 635 30.25 18.54 -15.91
C LEU A 635 30.35 19.58 -17.03
N VAL A 636 31.29 20.52 -16.92
CA VAL A 636 31.37 21.65 -17.85
C VAL A 636 32.16 21.27 -19.10
N ALA A 637 31.54 21.48 -20.27
CA ALA A 637 32.19 21.24 -21.56
C ALA A 637 33.50 22.05 -21.72
N SER A 638 34.53 21.42 -22.30
CA SER A 638 35.86 22.02 -22.45
C SER A 638 35.89 23.20 -23.44
N GLY A 639 37.00 23.95 -23.45
CA GLY A 639 37.20 25.07 -24.36
C GLY A 639 36.52 26.37 -23.90
N GLU A 640 35.80 27.04 -24.81
CA GLU A 640 35.21 28.37 -24.57
C GLU A 640 34.13 28.36 -23.49
N GLU A 641 33.32 27.29 -23.40
CA GLU A 641 32.26 27.19 -22.40
C GLU A 641 32.83 27.12 -20.98
N LYS A 642 33.88 26.33 -20.76
CA LYS A 642 34.61 26.29 -19.47
C LYS A 642 35.22 27.63 -19.09
N ALA A 643 35.79 28.37 -20.05
CA ALA A 643 36.34 29.70 -19.78
C ALA A 643 35.25 30.70 -19.34
N LYS A 644 34.10 30.72 -20.03
CA LYS A 644 32.94 31.55 -19.66
C LYS A 644 32.35 31.13 -18.31
N PHE A 645 32.21 29.83 -18.06
CA PHE A 645 31.75 29.30 -16.78
C PHE A 645 32.62 29.80 -15.62
N ILE A 646 33.95 29.71 -15.75
CA ILE A 646 34.89 30.19 -14.71
C ILE A 646 34.75 31.71 -14.52
N GLN A 647 34.62 32.48 -15.59
CA GLN A 647 34.43 33.93 -15.50
C GLN A 647 33.14 34.30 -14.75
N GLU A 648 32.02 33.68 -15.11
CA GLU A 648 30.71 33.91 -14.47
C GLU A 648 30.72 33.45 -13.01
N LEU A 649 31.35 32.32 -12.71
CA LEU A 649 31.54 31.82 -11.34
C LEU A 649 32.28 32.83 -10.46
N GLN A 650 33.31 33.50 -11.00
CA GLN A 650 34.03 34.55 -10.27
C GLN A 650 33.14 35.78 -10.00
N LEU A 651 32.29 36.16 -10.96
CA LEU A 651 31.35 37.28 -10.78
C LEU A 651 30.34 36.98 -9.67
N TYR A 652 29.80 35.76 -9.66
CA TYR A 652 28.88 35.26 -8.64
C TYR A 652 29.56 35.22 -7.26
N ARG A 653 30.73 34.60 -7.17
CA ARG A 653 31.52 34.47 -5.93
C ARG A 653 31.85 35.83 -5.31
N LYS A 654 32.24 36.81 -6.13
CA LYS A 654 32.57 38.17 -5.68
C LYS A 654 31.35 39.01 -5.31
N ARG A 655 30.12 38.51 -5.53
CA ARG A 655 28.87 39.27 -5.35
C ARG A 655 28.90 40.61 -6.09
N SER A 656 29.55 40.62 -7.26
CA SER A 656 29.96 41.85 -7.96
C SER A 656 28.83 42.53 -8.73
N LEU A 657 27.80 41.77 -9.10
CA LEU A 657 26.62 42.25 -9.82
C LEU A 657 25.51 42.57 -8.82
N LYS A 658 25.16 43.85 -8.68
CA LYS A 658 24.10 44.29 -7.75
C LYS A 658 22.73 43.82 -8.22
N GLU A 659 22.57 43.63 -9.52
CA GLU A 659 21.37 43.16 -10.21
C GLU A 659 20.91 41.80 -9.69
N LEU A 660 21.86 40.92 -9.30
CA LEU A 660 21.56 39.62 -8.69
C LEU A 660 20.82 39.73 -7.36
N THR A 661 20.86 40.89 -6.70
CA THR A 661 20.20 41.13 -5.41
C THR A 661 19.17 42.26 -5.48
N ASN A 662 18.60 42.52 -6.66
CA ASN A 662 17.48 43.46 -6.78
C ASN A 662 16.25 42.98 -5.96
N GLU A 663 15.25 43.84 -5.77
CA GLU A 663 14.08 43.53 -4.93
C GLU A 663 13.34 42.26 -5.35
N ILE A 664 13.12 42.07 -6.66
CA ILE A 664 12.46 40.88 -7.21
C ILE A 664 13.29 39.63 -6.94
N SER A 665 14.60 39.71 -7.19
CA SER A 665 15.55 38.64 -6.99
C SER A 665 15.63 38.21 -5.52
N ARG A 666 15.60 39.17 -4.58
CA ARG A 666 15.51 38.86 -3.14
C ARG A 666 14.18 38.21 -2.77
N ALA A 667 13.07 38.68 -3.33
CA ALA A 667 11.76 38.07 -3.08
C ALA A 667 11.77 36.59 -3.52
N ILE A 668 12.18 36.31 -4.76
CA ILE A 668 12.28 34.94 -5.30
C ILE A 668 13.22 34.06 -4.46
N MET A 669 14.37 34.59 -4.04
CA MET A 669 15.34 33.89 -3.20
C MET A 669 14.73 33.40 -1.88
N THR A 670 13.83 34.19 -1.27
CA THR A 670 13.20 33.85 0.02
C THR A 670 11.92 33.02 -0.11
N SER A 671 11.20 33.13 -1.23
CA SER A 671 9.87 32.53 -1.39
C SER A 671 9.85 31.26 -2.26
N SER A 672 10.92 31.00 -3.01
CA SER A 672 10.91 30.01 -4.09
C SER A 672 12.15 29.10 -4.07
N HIS A 673 12.12 28.05 -4.88
CA HIS A 673 13.25 27.15 -5.05
C HIS A 673 14.42 27.86 -5.76
N PRO A 674 15.70 27.59 -5.41
CA PRO A 674 16.89 28.18 -6.04
C PRO A 674 16.92 28.15 -7.56
N CYS A 675 16.33 27.12 -8.18
CA CYS A 675 16.21 27.04 -9.65
C CYS A 675 15.45 28.23 -10.25
N GLU A 676 14.38 28.71 -9.60
CA GLU A 676 13.59 29.85 -10.07
C GLU A 676 14.41 31.14 -10.07
N TRP A 677 15.27 31.31 -9.06
CA TRP A 677 16.18 32.44 -8.96
C TRP A 677 17.20 32.42 -10.10
N TRP A 678 17.77 31.25 -10.40
CA TRP A 678 18.71 31.09 -11.52
C TRP A 678 18.04 31.25 -12.88
N ASP A 679 16.78 30.82 -13.03
CA ASP A 679 16.03 31.02 -14.26
C ASP A 679 15.76 32.50 -14.52
N TYR A 680 15.33 33.25 -13.49
CA TYR A 680 15.13 34.69 -13.55
C TYR A 680 16.43 35.45 -13.87
N ASN A 681 17.53 35.10 -13.22
CA ASN A 681 18.82 35.77 -13.38
C ASN A 681 19.67 35.22 -14.55
N ARG A 682 19.13 34.28 -15.34
CA ARG A 682 19.83 33.68 -16.50
C ARG A 682 20.45 34.70 -17.46
N PRO A 683 19.79 35.84 -17.81
CA PRO A 683 20.40 36.82 -18.72
C PRO A 683 21.72 37.44 -18.22
N LEU A 684 21.97 37.42 -16.89
CA LEU A 684 23.17 37.99 -16.30
C LEU A 684 24.34 37.00 -16.28
N LEU A 685 24.06 35.72 -16.04
CA LEU A 685 25.04 34.65 -15.90
C LEU A 685 24.57 33.40 -16.67
N PRO A 686 24.50 33.45 -18.00
CA PRO A 686 23.81 32.42 -18.80
C PRO A 686 24.46 31.04 -18.71
N VAL A 687 25.79 30.96 -18.69
CA VAL A 687 26.50 29.67 -18.63
C VAL A 687 26.40 29.08 -17.23
N LEU A 688 26.65 29.86 -16.19
CA LEU A 688 26.56 29.40 -14.80
C LEU A 688 25.12 28.99 -14.46
N SER A 689 24.11 29.76 -14.91
CA SER A 689 22.70 29.44 -14.68
C SER A 689 22.29 28.10 -15.31
N LYS A 690 22.82 27.77 -16.49
CA LYS A 690 22.60 26.46 -17.15
C LYS A 690 23.02 25.32 -16.22
N TYR A 691 24.24 25.35 -15.68
CA TYR A 691 24.73 24.30 -14.79
C TYR A 691 24.09 24.35 -13.41
N ALA A 692 23.83 25.54 -12.87
CA ALA A 692 23.19 25.70 -11.56
C ALA A 692 21.79 25.11 -11.53
N ILE A 693 20.97 25.37 -12.55
CA ILE A 693 19.63 24.77 -12.66
C ILE A 693 19.73 23.26 -12.71
N ARG A 694 20.65 22.72 -13.53
CA ARG A 694 20.86 21.26 -13.64
C ARG A 694 21.35 20.61 -12.35
N ILE A 695 22.11 21.30 -11.51
CA ILE A 695 22.63 20.73 -10.26
C ILE A 695 21.56 20.83 -9.15
N LEU A 696 20.92 21.99 -9.03
CA LEU A 696 19.91 22.28 -8.01
C LEU A 696 18.60 21.54 -8.24
N SER A 697 18.34 21.09 -9.47
CA SER A 697 17.15 20.30 -9.82
C SER A 697 17.23 18.84 -9.42
N GLN A 698 18.35 18.36 -8.86
CA GLN A 698 18.53 16.94 -8.57
C GLN A 698 18.02 16.54 -7.17
N PRO A 699 17.54 15.30 -7.02
CA PRO A 699 17.13 14.73 -5.74
C PRO A 699 18.29 14.01 -5.05
N CYS A 700 18.19 13.88 -3.73
CA CYS A 700 19.15 13.14 -2.90
C CYS A 700 18.65 11.76 -2.43
N LYS A 701 17.49 11.31 -2.91
CA LYS A 701 16.94 9.96 -2.65
C LYS A 701 16.67 9.18 -3.94
N CYS A 702 16.68 7.86 -3.87
CA CYS A 702 16.38 6.98 -5.02
C CYS A 702 14.98 6.34 -4.94
N SER A 703 14.25 6.51 -3.83
CA SER A 703 12.90 5.99 -3.67
C SER A 703 11.86 7.04 -4.07
N TYR A 704 10.81 6.57 -4.73
CA TYR A 704 9.59 7.34 -4.92
C TYR A 704 8.49 6.50 -4.29
N ASN A 705 7.80 7.00 -3.27
CA ASN A 705 6.77 6.26 -2.52
C ASN A 705 5.63 5.81 -3.46
N ILE A 706 5.87 4.72 -4.20
CA ILE A 706 4.97 3.98 -5.05
C ILE A 706 4.59 2.78 -4.21
N LYS A 707 3.31 2.66 -3.84
CA LYS A 707 2.86 1.62 -2.92
C LYS A 707 3.33 0.23 -3.41
N PRO A 708 4.02 -0.58 -2.58
CA PRO A 708 4.50 -1.92 -2.95
C PRO A 708 3.38 -2.82 -3.50
N SER A 709 2.17 -2.60 -2.98
CA SER A 709 0.95 -3.30 -3.36
C SER A 709 0.54 -3.13 -4.82
N VAL A 710 1.07 -2.18 -5.59
CA VAL A 710 0.76 -2.10 -7.04
C VAL A 710 1.73 -2.94 -7.86
N SER A 711 3.02 -2.83 -7.57
CA SER A 711 4.08 -3.57 -8.27
C SER A 711 3.96 -5.08 -8.05
N GLU A 712 3.71 -5.53 -6.81
CA GLU A 712 3.52 -6.95 -6.49
C GLU A 712 2.24 -7.55 -7.07
N VAL A 713 1.18 -6.75 -7.15
CA VAL A 713 -0.13 -7.19 -7.64
C VAL A 713 -0.13 -7.39 -9.14
N VAL A 714 0.60 -6.54 -9.84
CA VAL A 714 0.83 -6.70 -11.28
C VAL A 714 1.77 -7.87 -11.55
N GLN A 715 2.71 -8.16 -10.65
CA GLN A 715 3.64 -9.30 -10.79
C GLN A 715 3.04 -10.67 -10.46
N ARG A 716 2.16 -10.80 -9.46
CA ARG A 716 1.42 -12.07 -9.23
C ARG A 716 0.59 -12.49 -10.44
N LYS A 717 0.05 -11.53 -11.21
CA LYS A 717 -0.61 -11.82 -12.49
C LYS A 717 0.37 -12.17 -13.63
N LYS A 718 1.65 -11.79 -13.52
CA LYS A 718 2.72 -12.15 -14.47
C LYS A 718 3.08 -13.63 -14.37
N MET A 719 3.01 -14.21 -13.16
CA MET A 719 3.14 -15.67 -12.95
C MET A 719 1.98 -16.47 -13.57
N ASP A 720 0.79 -15.89 -13.66
CA ASP A 720 -0.40 -16.56 -14.22
C ASP A 720 -0.48 -16.52 -15.77
N SER A 721 0.41 -15.82 -16.46
CA SER A 721 0.28 -15.61 -17.92
C SER A 721 1.55 -15.87 -18.72
N THR A 722 1.43 -16.70 -19.76
CA THR A 722 2.52 -17.12 -20.67
C THR A 722 2.93 -16.06 -21.70
N THR A 723 2.71 -14.75 -21.46
CA THR A 723 2.95 -13.67 -22.44
C THR A 723 3.75 -12.49 -21.89
N SER A 724 5.05 -12.72 -21.63
CA SER A 724 6.01 -11.77 -21.04
C SER A 724 5.97 -10.33 -21.59
N LYS A 725 5.93 -10.12 -22.92
CA LYS A 725 6.17 -8.78 -23.52
C LYS A 725 4.97 -7.81 -23.49
N SER A 726 3.75 -8.32 -23.34
CA SER A 726 2.55 -7.46 -23.28
C SER A 726 2.35 -6.82 -21.90
N TRP A 727 2.89 -7.45 -20.84
CA TRP A 727 2.70 -7.02 -19.46
C TRP A 727 3.65 -5.92 -19.02
N ASP A 728 4.89 -5.89 -19.55
CA ASP A 728 5.84 -4.82 -19.24
C ASP A 728 5.30 -3.45 -19.69
N ASN A 729 4.66 -3.39 -20.86
CA ASN A 729 3.97 -2.19 -21.34
C ASN A 729 2.79 -1.81 -20.44
N HIS A 730 2.01 -2.79 -19.97
CA HIS A 730 0.86 -2.52 -19.10
C HIS A 730 1.29 -2.02 -17.72
N LEU A 731 2.32 -2.63 -17.13
CA LEU A 731 2.94 -2.18 -15.88
C LEU A 731 3.49 -0.76 -16.01
N PHE A 732 4.19 -0.48 -17.12
CA PHE A 732 4.68 0.86 -17.44
C PHE A 732 3.54 1.90 -17.43
N PHE A 733 2.41 1.62 -18.08
CA PHE A 733 1.28 2.56 -18.10
C PHE A 733 0.59 2.69 -16.75
N ILE A 734 0.40 1.60 -16.00
CA ILE A 734 -0.21 1.64 -14.67
C ILE A 734 0.63 2.53 -13.74
N ILE A 735 1.93 2.23 -13.62
CA ILE A 735 2.80 2.94 -12.68
C ILE A 735 2.94 4.41 -13.09
N ASN A 736 3.17 4.70 -14.37
CA ASN A 736 3.25 6.10 -14.82
C ASN A 736 1.93 6.86 -14.66
N THR A 737 0.78 6.19 -14.72
CA THR A 737 -0.52 6.83 -14.41
C THR A 737 -0.61 7.18 -12.92
N ILE A 738 -0.18 6.28 -12.03
CA ILE A 738 -0.16 6.54 -10.59
C ILE A 738 0.81 7.69 -10.25
N ILE A 739 2.00 7.67 -10.84
CA ILE A 739 2.99 8.74 -10.66
C ILE A 739 2.42 10.07 -11.17
N MET A 740 1.80 10.10 -12.36
CA MET A 740 1.17 11.29 -12.93
C MET A 740 0.10 11.87 -11.98
N GLU A 741 -0.78 11.02 -11.44
CA GLU A 741 -1.84 11.47 -10.52
C GLU A 741 -1.27 11.97 -9.19
N LYS A 742 -0.25 11.29 -8.64
CA LYS A 742 0.47 11.75 -7.44
C LYS A 742 1.17 13.09 -7.67
N PHE A 743 1.76 13.31 -8.84
CA PHE A 743 2.41 14.57 -9.17
C PHE A 743 1.40 15.72 -9.24
N ARG A 744 0.25 15.50 -9.90
CA ARG A 744 -0.83 16.49 -10.00
C ARG A 744 -1.41 16.91 -8.64
N THR A 745 -1.51 15.98 -7.69
CA THR A 745 -2.01 16.31 -6.34
C THR A 745 -0.98 17.12 -5.54
N MET A 746 0.32 16.82 -5.69
CA MET A 746 1.39 17.60 -5.06
C MET A 746 1.44 19.05 -5.57
N GLU A 747 1.22 19.30 -6.86
CA GLU A 747 1.15 20.67 -7.39
C GLU A 747 0.03 21.49 -6.74
N LYS A 748 -1.14 20.87 -6.48
CA LYS A 748 -2.29 21.58 -5.87
C LYS A 748 -2.05 21.98 -4.41
N SER A 749 -1.09 21.35 -3.72
CA SER A 749 -0.79 21.57 -2.29
C SER A 749 0.32 22.60 -2.03
N LEU A 750 0.72 23.39 -3.05
CA LEU A 750 1.81 24.38 -3.03
C LEU A 750 1.71 25.41 -1.88
N THR A 751 2.14 25.03 -0.67
CA THR A 751 2.45 25.96 0.42
C THR A 751 3.72 25.51 1.16
N ASN A 752 4.73 26.38 1.15
CA ASN A 752 5.97 26.40 1.94
C ASN A 752 6.91 25.19 1.91
N PHE A 753 7.94 25.27 1.06
CA PHE A 753 9.13 24.39 1.00
C PHE A 753 9.88 24.27 2.34
N GLN A 754 9.70 25.24 3.25
CA GLN A 754 10.37 25.31 4.55
C GLN A 754 9.62 24.62 5.69
N ASN A 755 8.38 24.13 5.46
CA ASN A 755 7.53 23.55 6.51
C ASN A 755 7.25 22.04 6.32
N CYS A 756 8.21 21.26 5.83
CA CYS A 756 8.12 19.80 5.89
C CYS A 756 8.41 19.33 7.33
N THR A 757 7.41 19.45 8.20
CA THR A 757 7.52 19.11 9.63
C THR A 757 7.39 17.62 9.90
N GLU A 758 6.83 16.85 8.97
CA GLU A 758 6.49 15.44 9.19
C GLU A 758 7.25 14.51 8.24
N LEU A 759 7.80 13.44 8.80
CA LEU A 759 8.28 12.29 8.04
C LEU A 759 7.06 11.54 7.45
N PRO A 760 7.19 10.90 6.28
CA PRO A 760 6.12 10.05 5.76
C PRO A 760 5.76 8.98 6.78
N ASP A 761 4.48 8.62 6.84
CA ASP A 761 4.07 7.42 7.56
C ASP A 761 4.64 6.22 6.80
N TYR A 762 5.60 5.55 7.42
CA TYR A 762 6.23 4.38 6.84
C TYR A 762 5.24 3.22 6.90
N GLU A 763 4.62 2.88 5.77
CA GLU A 763 3.76 1.70 5.64
C GLU A 763 4.55 0.41 5.98
N GLN A 764 3.83 -0.60 6.48
CA GLN A 764 4.37 -1.85 7.02
C GLN A 764 5.06 -2.72 5.96
N ASP A 765 6.37 -2.91 6.06
CA ASP A 765 7.02 -4.14 5.59
C ASP A 765 7.01 -5.13 6.77
N TRP A 766 6.05 -6.05 6.82
CA TRP A 766 6.31 -7.28 7.58
C TRP A 766 5.92 -8.46 6.71
N GLU A 767 6.90 -9.32 6.52
CA GLU A 767 6.68 -10.73 6.34
C GLU A 767 6.05 -11.25 7.64
N ASP A 768 4.85 -11.81 7.55
CA ASP A 768 4.04 -12.27 8.69
C ASP A 768 4.72 -13.34 9.58
N ASP A 769 5.90 -13.86 9.22
CA ASP A 769 6.56 -14.92 9.97
C ASP A 769 7.28 -14.40 11.24
N GLN A 770 7.51 -13.10 11.39
CA GLN A 770 8.25 -12.55 12.56
C GLN A 770 7.36 -12.09 13.74
N MET A 771 6.05 -11.89 13.53
CA MET A 771 5.12 -11.59 14.64
C MET A 771 4.93 -12.82 15.55
N GLU A 772 4.82 -14.03 14.98
CA GLU A 772 4.72 -15.27 15.76
C GLU A 772 6.03 -15.59 16.51
N LEU A 773 7.19 -15.29 15.91
CA LEU A 773 8.49 -15.47 16.57
C LEU A 773 8.70 -14.50 17.75
N LEU A 774 8.24 -13.24 17.63
CA LEU A 774 8.31 -12.25 18.70
C LEU A 774 7.29 -12.47 19.82
N ILE A 775 6.17 -13.14 19.54
CA ILE A 775 5.14 -13.49 20.53
C ILE A 775 5.49 -14.79 21.27
N ASN A 776 6.15 -15.75 20.60
CA ASN A 776 6.47 -17.06 21.18
C ASN A 776 7.86 -17.16 21.85
N GLY A 777 8.64 -16.09 21.92
CA GLY A 777 9.96 -16.05 22.60
C GLY A 777 9.96 -16.26 24.12
N ASN A 778 8.83 -16.65 24.72
CA ASN A 778 8.71 -17.04 26.12
C ASN A 778 8.68 -18.58 26.26
N SER A 779 9.81 -19.23 25.97
CA SER A 779 10.14 -20.52 26.59
C SER A 779 11.66 -20.63 26.74
N ASN A 780 12.10 -20.85 27.98
CA ASN A 780 13.49 -20.90 28.42
C ASN A 780 14.41 -21.81 27.58
N ASP A 781 15.68 -21.41 27.56
CA ASP A 781 16.89 -22.20 27.32
C ASP A 781 16.98 -22.93 25.96
N ASP A 782 17.46 -22.20 24.95
CA ASP A 782 18.64 -22.66 24.20
C ASP A 782 19.31 -21.47 23.48
N ALA A 783 20.47 -21.07 23.97
CA ALA A 783 21.39 -20.25 23.22
C ALA A 783 21.89 -21.05 22.01
N ARG A 784 21.90 -20.39 20.83
CA ARG A 784 22.41 -20.82 19.50
C ARG A 784 21.33 -21.31 18.55
N ASN A 785 20.80 -20.38 17.74
CA ASN A 785 20.78 -20.43 16.27
C ASN A 785 19.91 -19.28 15.71
N GLU A 786 20.45 -18.06 15.72
CA GLU A 786 19.95 -16.92 14.92
C GLU A 786 21.01 -16.51 13.88
N THR A 787 21.64 -17.51 13.23
CA THR A 787 22.68 -17.28 12.22
C THR A 787 22.25 -17.57 10.78
N ASP A 788 21.04 -18.08 10.52
CA ASP A 788 20.71 -18.61 9.19
C ASP A 788 19.67 -17.81 8.38
N LEU A 789 19.32 -16.58 8.76
CA LEU A 789 18.46 -15.69 7.95
C LEU A 789 18.97 -14.23 7.82
N LEU A 790 20.26 -14.01 8.12
CA LEU A 790 20.95 -12.74 7.90
C LEU A 790 22.21 -12.98 7.06
N CYS A 791 22.03 -13.20 5.75
CA CYS A 791 23.12 -13.02 4.80
C CYS A 791 23.40 -11.52 4.65
N PHE A 792 24.18 -10.95 5.57
CA PHE A 792 25.12 -9.85 5.36
C PHE A 792 25.93 -9.69 6.65
N LYS A 793 27.02 -10.46 6.76
CA LYS A 793 28.15 -10.10 7.62
C LYS A 793 29.34 -9.79 6.72
N ASP A 794 29.72 -8.52 6.75
CA ASP A 794 31.07 -8.06 6.42
C ASP A 794 32.04 -8.66 7.44
N GLU A 795 32.65 -9.78 7.09
CA GLU A 795 33.89 -10.25 7.70
C GLU A 795 34.91 -10.44 6.57
N ASN A 796 35.48 -9.35 6.05
CA ASN A 796 36.80 -9.40 5.38
C ASN A 796 37.50 -8.05 5.10
N GLU A 797 37.26 -6.98 5.86
CA GLU A 797 38.05 -5.74 5.70
C GLU A 797 39.16 -5.53 6.75
N ALA A 798 39.30 -6.43 7.74
CA ALA A 798 40.36 -6.32 8.75
C ALA A 798 41.65 -7.12 8.45
N GLN A 799 41.76 -7.76 7.27
CA GLN A 799 42.93 -8.61 6.94
C GLN A 799 43.61 -8.32 5.60
N GLN A 800 43.28 -7.20 4.93
CA GLN A 800 43.99 -6.73 3.73
C GLN A 800 44.72 -5.38 3.89
N MET A 801 44.71 -4.79 5.10
CA MET A 801 45.47 -3.57 5.42
C MET A 801 46.84 -3.82 6.07
N SER A 802 47.37 -5.05 6.07
CA SER A 802 48.72 -5.35 6.61
C SER A 802 49.70 -5.96 5.60
N THR A 803 49.42 -5.94 4.30
CA THR A 803 50.25 -6.60 3.27
C THR A 803 50.62 -5.74 2.06
N LEU A 804 50.45 -4.41 2.12
CA LEU A 804 50.83 -3.49 1.04
C LEU A 804 51.81 -2.37 1.45
N GLU A 805 52.46 -2.45 2.61
CA GLU A 805 53.48 -1.49 3.04
C GLU A 805 54.94 -1.99 2.99
N ASN A 806 55.21 -3.16 2.41
CA ASN A 806 56.58 -3.66 2.26
C ASN A 806 56.82 -4.25 0.87
N ARG A 807 57.00 -3.39 -0.13
CA ARG A 807 57.77 -3.68 -1.36
C ARG A 807 57.86 -2.41 -2.22
N HIS A 808 58.89 -1.61 -1.98
CA HIS A 808 59.77 -1.02 -3.00
C HIS A 808 60.72 0.00 -2.35
N GLN A 809 61.85 -0.50 -1.85
CA GLN A 809 63.11 0.21 -1.78
C GLN A 809 64.22 -0.83 -1.97
N ASP A 810 64.64 -0.98 -3.22
CA ASP A 810 66.03 -0.88 -3.67
C ASP A 810 66.37 -1.78 -4.88
N PRO A 811 67.31 -1.33 -5.73
CA PRO A 811 67.39 -1.67 -7.15
C PRO A 811 68.27 -2.89 -7.41
N ILE A 812 68.21 -3.43 -8.62
CA ILE A 812 69.35 -3.82 -9.48
C ILE A 812 68.88 -4.81 -10.56
N ASN A 813 69.24 -4.46 -11.81
CA ASN A 813 69.21 -5.20 -13.08
C ASN A 813 67.86 -5.47 -13.76
#